data_AF-A0A920YIB4-F1
#
_entry.id   AF-A0A920YIB4-F1
#
_cell.length_a   1.000
_cell.length_b   1.000
_cell.length_c   1.000
_cell.angle_alpha   90.00
_cell.angle_beta   90.00
_cell.angle_gamma   90.00
#
_symmetry.space_group_name_H-M   'P 1'
#
loop_
_entity.id
_entity.type
_entity.pdbx_description
1 polymer ?
#
loop_
_entity_poly.entity_id
_entity_poly.type
_entity_poly.pdbx_seq_one_letter_code
_entity_poly.pdbx_strand_id
1 'polypeptide(L)'
;MFRKSQSIVGSLIVCLTLLFTLVVLPAQSQSNVAQVIITDIMAEARPGEHPLITAYVSVLDDQGQHVSGLGAGDFLVEEFTNPVSRISVSPERQGVAVELLVDVSGSMEGLGMSPDGRLQDVQSAVGQFLGSLHDEDLAGIFTFCKKVEQIRPLERGVSGGIAFTIPTDPALQFTCLFDAMWNAIEDLTGGEEERGPEFARMKKAIFVFSDGADSGRDAGCLHDLTDVKKLLIARDPKGKISIYAVGVGSEEAGADFHDLKNLADITEGEFIHYFGRTEQEIGGAQGELNGAFERFLTQGEQYVIRYGTEACADQVTLHIEVGGRADEGEVKIPSVEPVIDLSGVEEGQRVSGRLVLEPKLVLEQCPVREVTYFVNGVKMVTVAPPFTWEWDTSTLPDNPNCGPVEVDPQGNGLVRNVVVRAEAVDQKGLVGADEVSGLEVEILHPEVAIIKPEANAHIERTGRWRTKLEDATPKELPVQIEVTWPGQRRDIERVEYYLDGQPVETTSSLEPRALDISALGVVGEETQHTLKVRVVDELNLVAEAQVPLTVSVYIETPLDILKGLLALPTLMSLVAIVIALVVLILFLRSPKRAIEVVAGGVRKVTEFLGVATKGTRLVLIENGKDVRPYAVYDVTHLGRDESRVDIAFDHPLVSRLHATLVKEDEDFVLYDQGSKNGTWVNEQRLPFKGHRVLENGDIIDLGRGGIRLRFEREGEAAGGKGD
;
A
#
# COMPACT_ATOMS: atom_id res chain seq x y z
N MET A 1 -19.91 -70.25 -27.00
CA MET A 1 -21.35 -70.51 -26.75
C MET A 1 -21.52 -70.66 -25.24
N PHE A 2 -22.43 -69.90 -24.63
CA PHE A 2 -22.82 -69.88 -23.20
C PHE A 2 -21.75 -69.42 -22.18
N ARG A 3 -21.65 -68.13 -21.79
CA ARG A 3 -22.49 -67.25 -20.93
C ARG A 3 -22.59 -67.68 -19.44
N LYS A 4 -22.06 -66.77 -18.60
CA LYS A 4 -22.44 -66.45 -17.20
C LYS A 4 -22.18 -67.49 -16.10
N SER A 5 -21.23 -67.20 -15.22
CA SER A 5 -21.55 -66.77 -13.85
C SER A 5 -20.33 -66.14 -13.18
N GLN A 6 -20.49 -64.87 -12.80
CA GLN A 6 -19.60 -64.11 -11.94
C GLN A 6 -19.62 -64.62 -10.50
N SER A 7 -18.57 -64.20 -9.79
CA SER A 7 -18.50 -63.92 -8.36
C SER A 7 -17.95 -65.04 -7.47
N ILE A 8 -17.22 -64.60 -6.44
CA ILE A 8 -16.55 -65.36 -5.37
C ILE A 8 -15.11 -65.82 -5.67
N VAL A 9 -14.21 -64.89 -6.05
CA VAL A 9 -12.77 -65.02 -5.73
C VAL A 9 -12.14 -63.67 -5.29
N GLY A 10 -12.92 -62.58 -5.22
CA GLY A 10 -12.41 -61.22 -4.97
C GLY A 10 -12.61 -60.67 -3.55
N SER A 11 -12.91 -61.49 -2.54
CA SER A 11 -13.31 -60.98 -1.20
C SER A 11 -12.59 -61.62 -0.01
N LEU A 12 -11.46 -62.31 -0.23
CA LEU A 12 -10.69 -62.95 0.85
C LEU A 12 -9.26 -62.42 1.03
N ILE A 13 -8.86 -61.39 0.25
CA ILE A 13 -7.51 -60.79 0.34
C ILE A 13 -7.57 -59.29 0.74
N VAL A 14 -8.76 -58.71 0.89
CA VAL A 14 -8.95 -57.32 1.37
C VAL A 14 -9.41 -57.25 2.84
N CYS A 15 -9.80 -58.37 3.45
CA CYS A 15 -10.13 -58.44 4.88
C CYS A 15 -8.95 -58.85 5.79
N LEU A 16 -7.77 -59.19 5.24
CA LEU A 16 -6.61 -59.65 6.02
C LEU A 16 -5.50 -58.59 6.18
N THR A 17 -5.63 -57.42 5.54
CA THR A 17 -4.69 -56.29 5.65
C THR A 17 -5.29 -55.08 6.39
N LEU A 18 -6.48 -55.22 6.96
CA LEU A 18 -7.21 -54.17 7.70
C LEU A 18 -7.39 -54.50 9.20
N LEU A 19 -6.66 -55.50 9.71
CA LEU A 19 -6.70 -55.92 11.13
C LEU A 19 -5.34 -55.84 11.85
N PHE A 20 -4.35 -55.18 11.25
CA PHE A 20 -3.01 -55.01 11.83
C PHE A 20 -2.44 -53.60 11.60
N THR A 21 -3.29 -52.58 11.70
CA THR A 21 -2.86 -51.33 12.34
C THR A 21 -3.46 -51.37 13.73
N LEU A 22 -2.78 -52.08 14.64
CA LEU A 22 -2.75 -51.62 16.02
C LEU A 22 -2.28 -50.17 15.91
N VAL A 23 -3.22 -49.24 15.96
CA VAL A 23 -2.93 -47.95 16.55
C VAL A 23 -2.47 -48.37 17.94
N VAL A 24 -1.15 -48.44 18.12
CA VAL A 24 -0.57 -48.22 19.43
C VAL A 24 -0.97 -46.79 19.71
N LEU A 25 -2.19 -46.64 20.24
CA LEU A 25 -2.47 -45.53 21.12
C LEU A 25 -1.30 -45.60 22.08
N PRO A 26 -0.50 -44.53 22.26
CA PRO A 26 0.33 -44.50 23.45
C PRO A 26 -0.65 -44.88 24.56
N ALA A 27 -0.34 -45.93 25.30
CA ALA A 27 -1.03 -46.15 26.55
C ALA A 27 -0.90 -44.80 27.22
N GLN A 28 -2.00 -44.04 27.30
CA GLN A 28 -2.08 -42.94 28.25
C GLN A 28 -1.68 -43.66 29.52
N SER A 29 -0.48 -43.41 30.03
CA SER A 29 -0.26 -43.67 31.43
C SER A 29 -1.44 -42.97 32.06
N GLN A 30 -2.36 -43.73 32.67
CA GLN A 30 -3.26 -43.13 33.63
C GLN A 30 -2.32 -42.56 34.66
N SER A 31 -1.92 -41.31 34.46
CA SER A 31 -1.25 -40.51 35.45
C SER A 31 -2.24 -40.55 36.60
N ASN A 32 -1.82 -41.12 37.74
CA ASN A 32 -2.63 -41.21 38.95
C ASN A 32 -2.85 -39.81 39.54
N VAL A 33 -3.34 -38.85 38.74
CA VAL A 33 -3.57 -37.47 39.17
C VAL A 33 -4.77 -37.47 40.10
N ALA A 34 -4.53 -37.15 41.35
CA ALA A 34 -5.58 -36.96 42.34
C ALA A 34 -5.97 -35.48 42.47
N GLN A 35 -5.00 -34.58 42.31
CA GLN A 35 -5.18 -33.15 42.52
C GLN A 35 -4.36 -32.32 41.52
N VAL A 36 -4.96 -31.22 41.07
CA VAL A 36 -4.31 -30.15 40.32
C VAL A 36 -4.51 -28.88 41.16
N ILE A 37 -3.46 -28.07 41.31
CA ILE A 37 -3.49 -26.85 42.11
C ILE A 37 -2.76 -25.76 41.34
N ILE A 38 -3.42 -24.64 41.08
CA ILE A 38 -2.81 -23.44 40.53
C ILE A 38 -2.20 -22.65 41.69
N THR A 39 -0.87 -22.66 41.79
CA THR A 39 -0.14 -22.03 42.91
C THR A 39 -0.03 -20.51 42.72
N ASP A 40 0.08 -20.05 41.47
CA ASP A 40 0.13 -18.65 41.09
C ASP A 40 -0.18 -18.44 39.60
N ILE A 41 -0.67 -17.26 39.24
CA ILE A 41 -0.89 -16.85 37.84
C ILE A 41 -0.41 -15.41 37.67
N MET A 42 0.43 -15.20 36.65
CA MET A 42 0.96 -13.90 36.29
C MET A 42 0.62 -13.56 34.85
N ALA A 43 0.42 -12.27 34.57
CA ALA A 43 0.22 -11.75 33.23
C ALA A 43 1.16 -10.56 32.99
N GLU A 44 1.92 -10.60 31.91
CA GLU A 44 2.90 -9.57 31.57
C GLU A 44 2.69 -9.06 30.14
N ALA A 45 2.70 -7.74 29.97
CA ALA A 45 2.71 -7.14 28.65
C ALA A 45 4.14 -7.06 28.12
N ARG A 46 4.33 -7.41 26.84
CA ARG A 46 5.58 -7.22 26.12
C ARG A 46 5.31 -6.40 24.86
N PRO A 47 6.16 -5.43 24.51
CA PRO A 47 5.96 -4.62 23.30
C PRO A 47 5.88 -5.50 22.05
N GLY A 48 4.82 -5.33 21.25
CA GLY A 48 4.64 -6.07 20.00
C GLY A 48 4.19 -7.53 20.16
N GLU A 49 3.85 -7.98 21.37
CA GLU A 49 3.38 -9.34 21.65
C GLU A 49 2.04 -9.31 22.40
N HIS A 50 1.25 -10.37 22.25
CA HIS A 50 0.09 -10.61 23.11
C HIS A 50 0.55 -10.75 24.57
N PRO A 51 -0.25 -10.30 25.57
CA PRO A 51 0.12 -10.48 26.96
C PRO A 51 0.44 -11.94 27.28
N LEU A 52 1.58 -12.17 27.90
CA LEU A 52 2.05 -13.50 28.26
C LEU A 52 1.45 -13.90 29.60
N ILE A 53 0.64 -14.95 29.59
CA ILE A 53 0.17 -15.62 30.80
C ILE A 53 1.21 -16.65 31.22
N THR A 54 1.55 -16.66 32.50
CA THR A 54 2.38 -17.68 33.15
C THR A 54 1.61 -18.24 34.35
N ALA A 55 1.19 -19.50 34.27
CA ALA A 55 0.55 -20.22 35.36
C ALA A 55 1.51 -21.25 35.97
N TYR A 56 1.59 -21.27 37.29
CA TYR A 56 2.36 -22.24 38.05
C TYR A 56 1.40 -23.28 38.62
N VAL A 57 1.64 -24.55 38.32
CA VAL A 57 0.67 -25.63 38.54
C VAL A 57 1.35 -26.82 39.21
N SER A 58 0.89 -27.17 40.41
CA SER A 58 1.27 -28.40 41.09
C SER A 58 0.29 -29.52 40.71
N VAL A 59 0.81 -30.69 40.36
CA VAL A 59 0.03 -31.88 40.00
C VAL A 59 0.44 -33.00 40.94
N LEU A 60 -0.50 -33.46 41.77
CA LEU A 60 -0.25 -34.42 42.83
C LEU A 60 -1.00 -35.73 42.59
N ASP A 61 -0.39 -36.84 42.99
CA ASP A 61 -1.02 -38.15 42.98
C ASP A 61 -1.86 -38.42 44.24
N ASP A 62 -2.45 -39.61 44.32
CA ASP A 62 -3.27 -40.04 45.46
C ASP A 62 -2.49 -40.19 46.77
N GLN A 63 -1.16 -40.18 46.70
CA GLN A 63 -0.26 -40.16 47.83
C GLN A 63 0.26 -38.75 48.14
N GLY A 64 -0.17 -37.72 47.39
CA GLY A 64 0.30 -36.34 47.55
C GLY A 64 1.72 -36.11 47.02
N GLN A 65 2.28 -37.01 46.21
CA GLN A 65 3.57 -36.82 45.53
C GLN A 65 3.40 -36.08 44.21
N HIS A 66 4.43 -35.34 43.80
CA HIS A 66 4.43 -34.67 42.49
C HIS A 66 4.46 -35.68 41.33
N VAL A 67 3.51 -35.53 40.40
CA VAL A 67 3.42 -36.32 39.17
C VAL A 67 4.41 -35.76 38.15
N SER A 68 5.55 -36.43 37.97
CA SER A 68 6.57 -36.05 37.00
C SER A 68 6.29 -36.53 35.57
N GLY A 69 6.94 -35.91 34.59
CA GLY A 69 6.96 -36.38 33.19
C GLY A 69 5.76 -35.94 32.33
N LEU A 70 4.92 -35.04 32.82
CA LEU A 70 3.81 -34.48 32.04
C LEU A 70 4.34 -33.44 31.03
N GLY A 71 3.79 -33.45 29.83
CA GLY A 71 4.09 -32.50 28.76
C GLY A 71 2.86 -31.69 28.37
N ALA A 72 3.02 -30.75 27.42
CA ALA A 72 1.94 -29.86 26.99
C ALA A 72 0.65 -30.59 26.52
N GLY A 73 0.76 -31.83 26.03
CA GLY A 73 -0.41 -32.62 25.61
C GLY A 73 -1.25 -33.20 26.75
N ASP A 74 -0.74 -33.18 27.99
CA ASP A 74 -1.43 -33.68 29.19
C ASP A 74 -2.27 -32.60 29.88
N PHE A 75 -2.08 -31.33 29.49
CA PHE A 75 -2.78 -30.17 30.05
C PHE A 75 -3.85 -29.66 29.07
N LEU A 76 -5.08 -29.58 29.55
CA LEU A 76 -6.14 -28.79 28.92
C LEU A 76 -6.19 -27.43 29.62
N VAL A 77 -5.92 -26.36 28.89
CA VAL A 77 -5.97 -24.98 29.40
C VAL A 77 -7.08 -24.25 28.68
N GLU A 78 -7.99 -23.62 29.41
CA GLU A 78 -9.12 -22.89 28.85
C GLU A 78 -9.23 -21.48 29.42
N GLU A 79 -9.56 -20.52 28.55
CA GLU A 79 -9.92 -19.15 28.91
C GLU A 79 -11.42 -18.93 28.72
N PHE A 80 -12.16 -18.63 29.79
CA PHE A 80 -13.61 -18.46 29.73
C PHE A 80 -14.33 -19.60 28.98
N THR A 81 -13.88 -20.85 29.13
CA THR A 81 -14.31 -22.07 28.43
C THR A 81 -13.78 -22.30 27.00
N ASN A 82 -12.93 -21.42 26.47
CA ASN A 82 -12.30 -21.61 25.16
C ASN A 82 -10.92 -22.26 25.32
N PRO A 83 -10.64 -23.39 24.64
CA PRO A 83 -9.35 -24.06 24.76
C PRO A 83 -8.22 -23.25 24.12
N VAL A 84 -7.10 -23.14 24.85
CA VAL A 84 -5.86 -22.51 24.40
C VAL A 84 -5.02 -23.53 23.64
N SER A 85 -4.81 -23.30 22.35
CA SER A 85 -4.19 -24.29 21.46
C SER A 85 -2.65 -24.30 21.45
N ARG A 86 -2.00 -23.24 21.93
CA ARG A 86 -0.53 -23.08 21.90
C ARG A 86 0.00 -22.74 23.28
N ILE A 87 0.19 -23.77 24.09
CA ILE A 87 0.84 -23.67 25.40
C ILE A 87 2.26 -24.24 25.35
N SER A 88 3.13 -23.68 26.17
CA SER A 88 4.39 -24.31 26.54
C SER A 88 4.28 -24.78 27.99
N VAL A 89 4.76 -25.98 28.26
CA VAL A 89 4.79 -26.56 29.60
C VAL A 89 6.22 -26.99 29.90
N SER A 90 6.75 -26.54 31.02
CA SER A 90 8.09 -26.92 31.50
C SER A 90 8.03 -27.25 32.99
N PRO A 91 8.66 -28.35 33.44
CA PRO A 91 8.86 -28.57 34.88
C PRO A 91 9.83 -27.51 35.42
N GLU A 92 9.58 -27.05 36.64
CA GLU A 92 10.40 -26.09 37.36
C GLU A 92 10.43 -26.45 38.85
N ARG A 93 11.64 -26.52 39.42
CA ARG A 93 11.83 -26.70 40.85
C ARG A 93 11.90 -25.34 41.52
N GLN A 94 10.87 -25.00 42.27
CA GLN A 94 10.82 -23.77 43.04
C GLN A 94 11.43 -23.92 44.44
N GLY A 95 11.52 -25.17 44.91
CA GLY A 95 11.98 -25.50 46.24
C GLY A 95 10.90 -25.33 47.31
N VAL A 96 11.24 -25.74 48.52
CA VAL A 96 10.33 -25.76 49.67
C VAL A 96 10.84 -24.89 50.81
N ALA A 97 9.94 -24.47 51.70
CA ALA A 97 10.27 -23.78 52.93
C ALA A 97 9.71 -24.55 54.13
N VAL A 98 10.57 -24.90 55.09
CA VAL A 98 10.19 -25.75 56.22
C VAL A 98 10.67 -25.22 57.55
N GLU A 99 9.79 -25.23 58.55
CA GLU A 99 10.15 -25.00 59.93
C GLU A 99 10.14 -26.31 60.72
N LEU A 100 11.26 -26.60 61.39
CA LEU A 100 11.42 -27.79 62.23
C LEU A 100 11.32 -27.37 63.69
N LEU A 101 10.26 -27.82 64.37
CA LEU A 101 10.00 -27.49 65.76
C LEU A 101 10.35 -28.70 66.60
N VAL A 102 11.36 -28.58 67.44
CA VAL A 102 11.82 -29.68 68.29
C VAL A 102 11.54 -29.38 69.75
N ASP A 103 10.75 -30.24 70.37
CA ASP A 103 10.52 -30.23 71.80
C ASP A 103 11.81 -30.62 72.55
N VAL A 104 12.23 -29.78 73.47
CA VAL A 104 13.41 -29.98 74.33
C VAL A 104 13.03 -30.01 75.81
N SER A 105 11.74 -30.21 76.12
CA SER A 105 11.25 -30.36 77.48
C SER A 105 11.78 -31.64 78.13
N GLY A 106 11.75 -31.69 79.46
CA GLY A 106 12.33 -32.77 80.25
C GLY A 106 11.71 -34.16 79.97
N SER A 107 10.50 -34.24 79.40
CA SER A 107 9.91 -35.53 78.98
C SER A 107 10.68 -36.18 77.82
N MET A 108 11.35 -35.38 76.99
CA MET A 108 12.17 -35.82 75.86
C MET A 108 13.51 -36.47 76.28
N GLU A 109 13.87 -36.44 77.56
CA GLU A 109 15.05 -37.15 78.11
C GLU A 109 14.83 -38.67 78.28
N GLY A 110 13.60 -39.15 78.03
CA GLY A 110 13.26 -40.55 78.16
C GLY A 110 13.91 -41.47 77.11
N LEU A 111 13.83 -42.78 77.36
CA LEU A 111 14.23 -43.79 76.39
C LEU A 111 13.45 -43.61 75.07
N GLY A 112 14.20 -43.63 73.98
CA GLY A 112 13.69 -43.55 72.61
C GLY A 112 13.65 -44.92 71.94
N MET A 113 13.62 -44.89 70.60
CA MET A 113 13.83 -46.05 69.74
C MET A 113 15.29 -46.49 69.75
N SER A 114 16.23 -45.55 69.84
CA SER A 114 17.64 -45.86 70.08
C SER A 114 17.98 -45.89 71.57
N PRO A 115 19.10 -46.55 71.95
CA PRO A 115 19.64 -46.49 73.31
C PRO A 115 20.03 -45.08 73.75
N ASP A 116 20.18 -44.14 72.82
CA ASP A 116 20.66 -42.78 73.06
C ASP A 116 19.53 -41.79 73.42
N GLY A 117 18.26 -42.23 73.35
CA GLY A 117 17.10 -41.47 73.83
C GLY A 117 16.31 -40.76 72.73
N ARG A 118 15.09 -40.30 73.08
CA ARG A 118 14.13 -39.68 72.13
C ARG A 118 14.72 -38.48 71.39
N LEU A 119 15.41 -37.60 72.12
CA LEU A 119 15.97 -36.40 71.52
C LEU A 119 17.08 -36.72 70.51
N GLN A 120 17.89 -37.75 70.75
CA GLN A 120 18.91 -38.20 69.79
C GLN A 120 18.26 -38.81 68.54
N ASP A 121 17.14 -39.53 68.69
CA ASP A 121 16.36 -40.05 67.56
C ASP A 121 15.81 -38.94 66.68
N VAL A 122 15.27 -37.87 67.30
CA VAL A 122 14.78 -36.69 66.58
C VAL A 122 15.92 -35.94 65.90
N GLN A 123 17.04 -35.71 66.60
CA GLN A 123 18.22 -35.08 66.01
C GLN A 123 18.72 -35.83 64.78
N SER A 124 18.73 -37.16 64.84
CA SER A 124 19.18 -38.00 63.72
C SER A 124 18.22 -37.89 62.53
N ALA A 125 16.91 -37.93 62.77
CA ALA A 125 15.91 -37.78 61.71
C ALA A 125 15.92 -36.38 61.07
N VAL A 126 15.99 -35.32 61.89
CA VAL A 126 16.11 -33.95 61.41
C VAL A 126 17.40 -33.76 60.61
N GLY A 127 18.53 -34.30 61.10
CA GLY A 127 19.81 -34.24 60.38
C GLY A 127 19.76 -34.94 59.03
N GLN A 128 19.09 -36.10 58.95
CA GLN A 128 18.88 -36.81 57.69
C GLN A 128 18.03 -35.98 56.72
N PHE A 129 16.91 -35.41 57.19
CA PHE A 129 16.04 -34.57 56.37
C PHE A 129 16.75 -33.32 55.85
N LEU A 130 17.45 -32.60 56.72
CA LEU A 130 18.24 -31.44 56.31
C LEU A 130 19.30 -31.80 55.26
N GLY A 131 19.89 -33.00 55.37
CA GLY A 131 20.83 -33.52 54.37
C GLY A 131 20.20 -33.87 53.01
N SER A 132 18.87 -34.01 52.93
CA SER A 132 18.11 -34.28 51.70
C SER A 132 17.58 -33.03 50.99
N LEU A 133 17.68 -31.87 51.64
CA LEU A 133 17.27 -30.59 51.06
C LEU A 133 18.25 -30.15 49.95
N HIS A 134 17.69 -29.49 48.94
CA HIS A 134 18.43 -28.93 47.81
C HIS A 134 18.85 -27.48 48.13
N ASP A 135 19.70 -26.89 47.27
CA ASP A 135 20.31 -25.57 47.49
C ASP A 135 19.28 -24.44 47.61
N GLU A 136 18.18 -24.55 46.86
CA GLU A 136 17.09 -23.59 46.81
C GLU A 136 16.08 -23.75 47.95
N ASP A 137 16.10 -24.86 48.70
CA ASP A 137 15.17 -25.07 49.81
C ASP A 137 15.57 -24.22 51.03
N LEU A 138 14.57 -23.74 51.77
CA LEU A 138 14.76 -23.02 53.03
C LEU A 138 14.38 -23.93 54.19
N ALA A 139 15.21 -23.94 55.22
CA ALA A 139 14.83 -24.59 56.48
C ALA A 139 15.22 -23.74 57.69
N GLY A 140 14.31 -23.65 58.65
CA GLY A 140 14.50 -23.06 59.97
C GLY A 140 14.36 -24.13 61.05
N ILE A 141 14.93 -23.86 62.23
CA ILE A 141 14.80 -24.74 63.38
C ILE A 141 14.48 -23.92 64.63
N PHE A 142 13.33 -24.25 65.22
CA PHE A 142 12.92 -23.79 66.53
C PHE A 142 13.04 -24.92 67.54
N THR A 143 13.55 -24.59 68.72
CA THR A 143 13.46 -25.46 69.89
C THR A 143 12.48 -24.85 70.86
N PHE A 144 11.66 -25.68 71.51
CA PHE A 144 10.67 -25.18 72.44
C PHE A 144 10.54 -26.05 73.69
N CYS A 145 10.19 -25.35 74.76
CA CYS A 145 9.89 -25.89 76.08
C CYS A 145 9.01 -24.82 76.75
N LYS A 146 9.42 -24.26 77.91
CA LYS A 146 8.84 -23.03 78.46
C LYS A 146 9.07 -21.79 77.57
N LYS A 147 10.15 -21.78 76.79
CA LYS A 147 10.50 -20.69 75.87
C LYS A 147 10.74 -21.25 74.48
N VAL A 148 10.35 -20.48 73.47
CA VAL A 148 10.65 -20.75 72.06
C VAL A 148 11.95 -20.05 71.68
N GLU A 149 12.90 -20.78 71.12
CA GLU A 149 14.18 -20.26 70.65
C GLU A 149 14.44 -20.71 69.21
N GLN A 150 14.77 -19.77 68.33
CA GLN A 150 15.21 -20.06 66.98
C GLN A 150 16.71 -20.35 67.00
N ILE A 151 17.10 -21.62 66.84
CA ILE A 151 18.51 -22.01 66.82
C ILE A 151 19.08 -21.95 65.40
N ARG A 152 18.21 -21.95 64.39
CA ARG A 152 18.55 -21.72 63.00
C ARG A 152 17.50 -20.85 62.32
N PRO A 153 17.87 -19.68 61.76
CA PRO A 153 16.99 -18.87 60.93
C PRO A 153 16.52 -19.61 59.67
N LEU A 154 15.34 -19.25 59.15
CA LEU A 154 14.81 -19.79 57.91
C LEU A 154 15.62 -19.31 56.69
N GLU A 155 16.63 -20.10 56.31
CA GLU A 155 17.61 -19.72 55.29
C GLU A 155 17.95 -20.89 54.35
N ARG A 156 18.48 -20.54 53.16
CA ARG A 156 18.96 -21.48 52.12
C ARG A 156 20.30 -22.14 52.49
N GLY A 157 20.78 -23.05 51.64
CA GLY A 157 22.13 -23.62 51.74
C GLY A 157 22.25 -24.74 52.76
N VAL A 158 21.27 -25.65 52.77
CA VAL A 158 21.21 -26.81 53.68
C VAL A 158 21.92 -28.05 53.11
N SER A 159 22.27 -28.02 51.82
CA SER A 159 22.90 -29.14 51.14
C SER A 159 24.28 -29.46 51.73
N GLY A 160 24.53 -30.76 51.99
CA GLY A 160 25.81 -31.25 52.52
C GLY A 160 25.84 -31.52 54.02
N GLY A 161 24.71 -31.38 54.73
CA GLY A 161 24.57 -31.73 56.14
C GLY A 161 25.00 -30.58 57.05
N ILE A 162 24.03 -29.98 57.73
CA ILE A 162 24.30 -28.93 58.71
C ILE A 162 24.66 -29.59 60.04
N ALA A 163 25.83 -29.22 60.59
CA ALA A 163 26.13 -29.48 62.00
C ALA A 163 25.29 -28.50 62.85
N PHE A 164 24.19 -28.96 63.40
CA PHE A 164 23.42 -28.25 64.41
C PHE A 164 23.38 -29.07 65.69
N THR A 165 23.36 -28.38 66.82
CA THR A 165 23.22 -29.00 68.14
C THR A 165 21.96 -28.45 68.76
N ILE A 166 21.03 -29.33 69.12
CA ILE A 166 19.85 -28.93 69.87
C ILE A 166 20.27 -28.80 71.34
N PRO A 167 20.13 -27.62 71.96
CA PRO A 167 20.44 -27.44 73.37
C PRO A 167 19.54 -28.31 74.24
N THR A 168 20.15 -29.00 75.22
CA THR A 168 19.46 -29.86 76.18
C THR A 168 19.56 -29.23 77.57
N ASP A 169 18.42 -28.92 78.20
CA ASP A 169 18.39 -28.50 79.62
C ASP A 169 17.35 -29.35 80.39
N PRO A 170 17.82 -30.26 81.27
CA PRO A 170 16.98 -31.14 82.09
C PRO A 170 16.01 -30.41 83.04
N ALA A 171 16.22 -29.12 83.29
CA ALA A 171 15.40 -28.34 84.21
C ALA A 171 14.09 -27.82 83.60
N LEU A 172 13.85 -28.05 82.31
CA LEU A 172 12.75 -27.47 81.54
C LEU A 172 11.49 -28.35 81.58
N GLN A 173 10.56 -28.08 82.50
CA GLN A 173 9.40 -28.95 82.76
C GLN A 173 8.13 -28.66 81.94
N PHE A 174 8.12 -27.63 81.08
CA PHE A 174 6.91 -27.18 80.38
C PHE A 174 7.08 -27.25 78.87
N THR A 175 5.95 -27.43 78.18
CA THR A 175 5.85 -27.57 76.73
C THR A 175 4.89 -26.51 76.20
N CYS A 176 5.42 -25.40 75.66
CA CYS A 176 4.65 -24.34 75.01
C CYS A 176 4.61 -24.58 73.49
N LEU A 177 3.88 -25.63 73.10
CA LEU A 177 3.71 -26.11 71.73
C LEU A 177 3.05 -25.05 70.83
N PHE A 178 1.99 -24.41 71.32
CA PHE A 178 1.25 -23.43 70.51
C PHE A 178 2.02 -22.13 70.30
N ASP A 179 2.89 -21.75 71.25
CA ASP A 179 3.81 -20.62 71.07
C ASP A 179 4.86 -20.94 69.99
N ALA A 180 5.38 -22.16 69.96
CA ALA A 180 6.33 -22.59 68.92
C ALA A 180 5.67 -22.54 67.54
N MET A 181 4.45 -23.08 67.44
CA MET A 181 3.65 -23.05 66.21
C MET A 181 3.36 -21.62 65.74
N TRP A 182 3.01 -20.71 66.66
CA TRP A 182 2.80 -19.30 66.36
C TRP A 182 4.04 -18.66 65.70
N ASN A 183 5.23 -18.88 66.28
CA ASN A 183 6.47 -18.32 65.74
C ASN A 183 6.81 -18.88 64.36
N ALA A 184 6.60 -20.18 64.15
CA ALA A 184 6.87 -20.84 62.87
C ALA A 184 5.94 -20.34 61.76
N ILE A 185 4.65 -20.16 62.04
CA ILE A 185 3.70 -19.59 61.08
C ILE A 185 4.08 -18.15 60.75
N GLU A 186 4.45 -17.32 61.73
CA GLU A 186 4.89 -15.96 61.48
C GLU A 186 6.20 -15.90 60.67
N ASP A 187 7.15 -16.84 60.84
CA ASP A 187 8.38 -16.87 60.02
C ASP A 187 8.10 -17.35 58.57
N LEU A 188 7.23 -18.36 58.40
CA LEU A 188 6.84 -18.86 57.07
C LEU A 188 5.95 -17.90 56.29
N THR A 189 5.22 -17.01 56.97
CA THR A 189 4.31 -16.03 56.35
C THR A 189 4.83 -14.60 56.42
N GLY A 190 5.86 -14.35 57.23
CA GLY A 190 6.49 -13.06 57.38
C GLY A 190 7.41 -12.70 56.22
N GLY A 191 7.51 -11.41 55.93
CA GLY A 191 8.55 -10.88 55.04
C GLY A 191 8.47 -11.33 53.58
N GLU A 192 7.30 -11.72 53.06
CA GLU A 192 7.16 -12.06 51.62
C GLU A 192 7.61 -10.90 50.70
N GLU A 193 7.43 -9.65 51.14
CA GLU A 193 7.90 -8.45 50.45
C GLU A 193 9.44 -8.32 50.47
N GLU A 194 10.11 -8.83 51.51
CA GLU A 194 11.57 -8.82 51.66
C GLU A 194 12.23 -10.03 50.99
N ARG A 195 11.57 -11.20 51.01
CA ARG A 195 12.07 -12.48 50.47
C ARG A 195 11.71 -12.70 48.99
N GLY A 196 10.86 -11.86 48.43
CA GLY A 196 10.50 -11.83 47.01
C GLY A 196 9.41 -12.83 46.61
N PRO A 197 8.91 -12.71 45.36
CA PRO A 197 7.74 -13.47 44.88
C PRO A 197 7.98 -14.98 44.77
N GLU A 198 9.23 -15.42 44.65
CA GLU A 198 9.57 -16.85 44.63
C GLU A 198 9.25 -17.54 45.96
N PHE A 199 9.52 -16.89 47.10
CA PHE A 199 9.23 -17.43 48.43
C PHE A 199 7.73 -17.57 48.69
N ALA A 200 6.92 -16.62 48.23
CA ALA A 200 5.46 -16.66 48.37
C ALA A 200 4.81 -17.85 47.63
N ARG A 201 5.50 -18.39 46.62
CA ARG A 201 5.03 -19.51 45.80
C ARG A 201 5.56 -20.88 46.28
N MET A 202 6.63 -20.92 47.09
CA MET A 202 7.17 -22.18 47.64
C MET A 202 6.11 -22.96 48.44
N LYS A 203 6.19 -24.29 48.39
CA LYS A 203 5.43 -25.13 49.31
C LYS A 203 5.99 -24.98 50.73
N LYS A 204 5.11 -24.74 51.70
CA LYS A 204 5.47 -24.44 53.09
C LYS A 204 5.04 -25.59 54.01
N ALA A 205 5.87 -25.96 54.97
CA ALA A 205 5.49 -26.95 55.98
C ALA A 205 6.11 -26.67 57.35
N ILE A 206 5.46 -27.22 58.38
CA ILE A 206 5.95 -27.24 59.75
C ILE A 206 6.02 -28.69 60.19
N PHE A 207 7.21 -29.19 60.52
CA PHE A 207 7.36 -30.49 61.17
C PHE A 207 7.59 -30.25 62.66
N VAL A 208 6.66 -30.72 63.49
CA VAL A 208 6.74 -30.57 64.95
C VAL A 208 6.99 -31.91 65.61
N PHE A 209 8.09 -32.03 66.35
CA PHE A 209 8.50 -33.22 67.08
C PHE A 209 8.28 -33.00 68.57
N SER A 210 7.32 -33.69 69.17
CA SER A 210 7.01 -33.57 70.59
C SER A 210 6.44 -34.87 71.15
N ASP A 211 6.62 -35.08 72.45
CA ASP A 211 6.10 -36.23 73.18
C ASP A 211 4.89 -35.91 74.07
N GLY A 212 4.36 -34.68 74.06
CA GLY A 212 3.30 -34.28 74.98
C GLY A 212 2.38 -33.17 74.49
N ALA A 213 1.31 -32.94 75.26
CA ALA A 213 0.35 -31.86 75.06
C ALA A 213 0.89 -30.51 75.56
N ASP A 214 0.27 -29.41 75.11
CA ASP A 214 0.64 -28.08 75.56
C ASP A 214 0.38 -27.92 77.07
N SER A 215 1.34 -27.30 77.78
CA SER A 215 1.24 -27.09 79.23
C SER A 215 0.25 -25.98 79.62
N GLY A 216 -0.22 -25.20 78.65
CA GLY A 216 -1.25 -24.18 78.80
C GLY A 216 -0.79 -22.89 79.49
N ARG A 217 -1.73 -21.97 79.64
CA ARG A 217 -1.48 -20.61 80.18
C ARG A 217 -0.99 -20.62 81.62
N ASP A 218 -1.36 -21.63 82.42
CA ASP A 218 -0.91 -21.77 83.81
C ASP A 218 0.61 -22.06 83.91
N ALA A 219 1.21 -22.60 82.85
CA ALA A 219 2.66 -22.79 82.71
C ALA A 219 3.40 -21.54 82.17
N GLY A 220 2.65 -20.50 81.77
CA GLY A 220 3.18 -19.26 81.19
C GLY A 220 3.23 -19.24 79.66
N CYS A 221 2.65 -20.24 78.98
CA CYS A 221 2.49 -20.23 77.52
C CYS A 221 1.45 -19.18 77.10
N LEU A 222 1.68 -18.47 76.00
CA LEU A 222 0.88 -17.30 75.61
C LEU A 222 -0.33 -17.66 74.74
N HIS A 223 -0.17 -18.63 73.86
CA HIS A 223 -1.16 -19.03 72.86
C HIS A 223 -1.76 -20.40 73.15
N ASP A 224 -2.92 -20.66 72.55
CA ASP A 224 -3.58 -21.96 72.54
C ASP A 224 -3.96 -22.39 71.11
N LEU A 225 -4.54 -23.58 70.95
CA LEU A 225 -4.98 -24.11 69.66
C LEU A 225 -5.91 -23.15 68.90
N THR A 226 -6.76 -22.41 69.62
CA THR A 226 -7.69 -21.46 68.99
C THR A 226 -6.96 -20.27 68.41
N ASP A 227 -5.92 -19.80 69.08
CA ASP A 227 -5.07 -18.71 68.61
C ASP A 227 -4.29 -19.11 67.35
N VAL A 228 -3.74 -20.34 67.30
CA VAL A 228 -3.07 -20.89 66.10
C VAL A 228 -4.04 -21.02 64.92
N LYS A 229 -5.26 -21.54 65.13
CA LYS A 229 -6.28 -21.63 64.07
C LYS A 229 -6.60 -20.26 63.47
N LYS A 230 -6.77 -19.24 64.33
CA LYS A 230 -7.03 -17.87 63.86
C LYS A 230 -5.85 -17.32 63.08
N LEU A 231 -4.63 -17.61 63.50
CA LEU A 231 -3.43 -17.17 62.82
C LEU A 231 -3.31 -17.77 61.42
N LEU A 232 -3.52 -19.09 61.28
CA LEU A 232 -3.50 -19.76 59.98
C LEU A 232 -4.54 -19.17 59.02
N ILE A 233 -5.78 -18.98 59.48
CA ILE A 233 -6.83 -18.35 58.66
C ILE A 233 -6.43 -16.93 58.22
N ALA A 234 -5.76 -16.18 59.10
CA ALA A 234 -5.37 -14.80 58.82
C ALA A 234 -4.13 -14.69 57.91
N ARG A 235 -3.15 -15.58 58.07
CA ARG A 235 -1.84 -15.50 57.42
C ARG A 235 -1.68 -16.41 56.22
N ASP A 236 -2.40 -17.52 56.18
CA ASP A 236 -2.37 -18.50 55.10
C ASP A 236 -3.80 -18.87 54.63
N PRO A 237 -4.56 -17.87 54.12
CA PRO A 237 -5.95 -18.09 53.71
C PRO A 237 -6.10 -19.05 52.51
N LYS A 238 -5.01 -19.34 51.80
CA LYS A 238 -4.97 -20.29 50.66
C LYS A 238 -4.52 -21.70 51.09
N GLY A 239 -4.20 -21.93 52.36
CA GLY A 239 -3.82 -23.26 52.88
C GLY A 239 -2.52 -23.81 52.30
N LYS A 240 -1.50 -22.97 52.12
CA LYS A 240 -0.19 -23.37 51.59
C LYS A 240 0.67 -24.13 52.61
N ILE A 241 0.48 -23.87 53.91
CA ILE A 241 1.23 -24.48 55.02
C ILE A 241 0.61 -25.82 55.39
N SER A 242 1.41 -26.88 55.35
CA SER A 242 1.04 -28.21 55.86
C SER A 242 1.77 -28.50 57.17
N ILE A 243 1.03 -28.96 58.19
CA ILE A 243 1.60 -29.31 59.51
C ILE A 243 1.76 -30.82 59.62
N TYR A 244 3.00 -31.27 59.77
CA TYR A 244 3.37 -32.64 60.03
C TYR A 244 3.69 -32.79 61.52
N ALA A 245 2.79 -33.43 62.26
CA ALA A 245 2.92 -33.59 63.70
C ALA A 245 3.51 -34.96 64.03
N VAL A 246 4.74 -34.96 64.52
CA VAL A 246 5.51 -36.16 64.85
C VAL A 246 5.44 -36.42 66.35
N GLY A 247 4.59 -37.38 66.72
CA GLY A 247 4.43 -37.82 68.11
C GLY A 247 5.58 -38.74 68.50
N VAL A 248 6.47 -38.27 69.38
CA VAL A 248 7.66 -39.01 69.81
C VAL A 248 7.35 -39.77 71.10
N GLY A 249 7.71 -41.06 71.15
CA GLY A 249 7.43 -41.89 72.33
C GLY A 249 6.07 -42.60 72.27
N SER A 250 5.59 -43.10 73.40
CA SER A 250 4.37 -43.92 73.45
C SER A 250 3.37 -43.40 74.50
N GLU A 251 2.07 -43.46 74.21
CA GLU A 251 1.00 -43.13 75.17
C GLU A 251 1.11 -43.96 76.46
N GLU A 252 1.56 -45.22 76.37
CA GLU A 252 1.86 -46.08 77.53
C GLU A 252 2.95 -45.52 78.47
N ALA A 253 3.84 -44.68 77.93
CA ALA A 253 4.94 -44.04 78.63
C ALA A 253 4.60 -42.59 79.04
N GLY A 254 3.32 -42.21 78.96
CA GLY A 254 2.81 -40.92 79.41
C GLY A 254 2.77 -39.83 78.34
N ALA A 255 2.99 -40.17 77.06
CA ALA A 255 2.84 -39.20 75.97
C ALA A 255 1.36 -38.86 75.70
N ASP A 256 1.07 -37.59 75.37
CA ASP A 256 -0.26 -37.12 74.97
C ASP A 256 -0.18 -36.45 73.59
N PHE A 257 -0.87 -37.04 72.62
CA PHE A 257 -0.83 -36.61 71.23
C PHE A 257 -2.10 -35.89 70.77
N HIS A 258 -3.02 -35.55 71.69
CA HIS A 258 -4.29 -34.93 71.32
C HIS A 258 -4.09 -33.61 70.54
N ASP A 259 -3.25 -32.72 71.05
CA ASP A 259 -2.97 -31.42 70.43
C ASP A 259 -2.23 -31.58 69.09
N LEU A 260 -1.29 -32.52 69.01
CA LEU A 260 -0.54 -32.83 67.79
C LEU A 260 -1.46 -33.33 66.67
N LYS A 261 -2.38 -34.25 66.99
CA LYS A 261 -3.40 -34.74 66.03
C LYS A 261 -4.29 -33.60 65.56
N ASN A 262 -4.76 -32.75 66.49
CA ASN A 262 -5.54 -31.57 66.14
C ASN A 262 -4.78 -30.59 65.24
N LEU A 263 -3.46 -30.41 65.43
CA LEU A 263 -2.64 -29.52 64.61
C LEU A 263 -2.48 -30.04 63.18
N ALA A 264 -2.22 -31.33 63.00
CA ALA A 264 -2.18 -31.96 61.68
C ALA A 264 -3.53 -31.80 60.95
N ASP A 265 -4.64 -32.11 61.62
CA ASP A 265 -5.98 -32.06 61.04
C ASP A 265 -6.39 -30.66 60.54
N ILE A 266 -5.90 -29.58 61.16
CA ILE A 266 -6.24 -28.20 60.76
C ILE A 266 -5.75 -27.84 59.37
N THR A 267 -4.65 -28.45 58.92
CA THR A 267 -3.99 -28.13 57.65
C THR A 267 -4.05 -29.27 56.64
N GLU A 268 -4.90 -30.28 56.91
CA GLU A 268 -4.92 -31.55 56.18
C GLU A 268 -3.51 -32.18 56.09
N GLY A 269 -2.70 -31.94 57.12
CA GLY A 269 -1.38 -32.51 57.25
C GLY A 269 -1.43 -33.92 57.85
N GLU A 270 -0.31 -34.38 58.41
CA GLU A 270 -0.17 -35.77 58.82
C GLU A 270 0.31 -35.87 60.26
N PHE A 271 -0.33 -36.74 61.04
CA PHE A 271 0.19 -37.16 62.33
C PHE A 271 0.99 -38.46 62.15
N ILE A 272 2.27 -38.43 62.55
CA ILE A 272 3.21 -39.53 62.40
C ILE A 272 3.60 -40.02 63.77
N HIS A 273 3.39 -41.32 64.02
CA HIS A 273 3.75 -41.92 65.31
C HIS A 273 5.19 -42.43 65.29
N TYR A 274 6.11 -41.68 65.91
CA TYR A 274 7.55 -41.93 65.86
C TYR A 274 8.04 -42.68 67.10
N PHE A 275 7.74 -43.98 67.14
CA PHE A 275 8.12 -44.88 68.22
C PHE A 275 8.13 -46.36 67.81
N GLY A 276 9.03 -47.14 68.41
CA GLY A 276 9.13 -48.58 68.22
C GLY A 276 10.03 -49.23 69.27
N ARG A 277 9.75 -50.49 69.64
CA ARG A 277 10.57 -51.28 70.58
C ARG A 277 11.29 -52.45 69.90
N THR A 278 10.80 -52.89 68.75
CA THR A 278 11.39 -53.93 67.92
C THR A 278 12.02 -53.34 66.65
N GLU A 279 12.97 -54.04 66.05
CA GLU A 279 13.62 -53.61 64.79
C GLU A 279 12.59 -53.34 63.67
N GLN A 280 11.53 -54.15 63.59
CA GLN A 280 10.45 -53.96 62.62
C GLN A 280 9.63 -52.70 62.89
N GLU A 281 9.28 -52.41 64.15
CA GLU A 281 8.52 -51.21 64.52
C GLU A 281 9.35 -49.94 64.29
N ILE A 282 10.64 -49.97 64.67
CA ILE A 282 11.57 -48.85 64.45
C ILE A 282 11.71 -48.56 62.96
N GLY A 283 11.94 -49.59 62.14
CA GLY A 283 12.01 -49.43 60.69
C GLY A 283 10.72 -48.92 60.07
N GLY A 284 9.56 -49.31 60.61
CA GLY A 284 8.25 -48.80 60.20
C GLY A 284 8.08 -47.32 60.49
N ALA A 285 8.33 -46.90 61.74
CA ALA A 285 8.21 -45.50 62.16
C ALA A 285 9.18 -44.57 61.42
N GLN A 286 10.42 -45.01 61.20
CA GLN A 286 11.39 -44.29 60.37
C GLN A 286 10.95 -44.21 58.91
N GLY A 287 10.40 -45.30 58.36
CA GLY A 287 9.88 -45.34 57.00
C GLY A 287 8.70 -44.38 56.78
N GLU A 288 7.79 -44.29 57.74
CA GLU A 288 6.64 -43.38 57.70
C GLU A 288 7.09 -41.91 57.69
N LEU A 289 7.98 -41.54 58.63
CA LEU A 289 8.55 -40.19 58.70
C LEU A 289 9.34 -39.82 57.43
N ASN A 290 10.20 -40.73 56.96
CA ASN A 290 10.95 -40.51 55.72
C ASN A 290 10.01 -40.38 54.51
N GLY A 291 8.93 -41.15 54.47
CA GLY A 291 7.91 -41.02 53.43
C GLY A 291 7.24 -39.64 53.44
N ALA A 292 6.94 -39.09 54.62
CA ALA A 292 6.38 -37.74 54.75
C ALA A 292 7.37 -36.65 54.30
N PHE A 293 8.65 -36.79 54.65
CA PHE A 293 9.70 -35.90 54.15
C PHE A 293 9.78 -35.92 52.62
N GLU A 294 9.87 -37.11 52.02
CA GLU A 294 9.96 -37.26 50.55
C GLU A 294 8.72 -36.67 49.85
N ARG A 295 7.50 -36.97 50.35
CA ARG A 295 6.26 -36.36 49.82
C ARG A 295 6.35 -34.84 49.79
N PHE A 296 6.71 -34.23 50.91
CA PHE A 296 6.86 -32.78 51.02
C PHE A 296 7.93 -32.23 50.05
N LEU A 297 9.11 -32.85 49.97
CA LEU A 297 10.19 -32.41 49.09
C LEU A 297 9.78 -32.43 47.62
N THR A 298 9.05 -33.46 47.18
CA THR A 298 8.60 -33.55 45.78
C THR A 298 7.60 -32.45 45.42
N GLN A 299 6.86 -31.90 46.39
CA GLN A 299 5.93 -30.78 46.16
C GLN A 299 6.65 -29.44 45.92
N GLY A 300 7.99 -29.39 46.03
CA GLY A 300 8.80 -28.26 45.53
C GLY A 300 8.93 -28.23 44.00
N GLU A 301 8.49 -29.28 43.30
CA GLU A 301 8.37 -29.36 41.86
C GLU A 301 6.98 -28.89 41.40
N GLN A 302 6.94 -28.18 40.28
CA GLN A 302 5.69 -27.77 39.62
C GLN A 302 5.87 -27.65 38.12
N TYR A 303 4.77 -27.45 37.42
CA TYR A 303 4.74 -27.13 36.00
C TYR A 303 4.51 -25.64 35.78
N VAL A 304 5.29 -25.06 34.87
CA VAL A 304 5.09 -23.69 34.41
C VAL A 304 4.49 -23.72 33.03
N ILE A 305 3.27 -23.21 32.93
CA ILE A 305 2.50 -23.14 31.70
C ILE A 305 2.55 -21.71 31.19
N ARG A 306 3.03 -21.50 29.96
CA ARG A 306 3.10 -20.17 29.33
C ARG A 306 2.42 -20.13 27.98
N TYR A 307 1.65 -19.08 27.73
CA TYR A 307 0.99 -18.82 26.45
C TYR A 307 0.60 -17.33 26.31
N GLY A 308 0.42 -16.86 25.07
CA GLY A 308 -0.07 -15.49 24.79
C GLY A 308 -1.59 -15.44 24.74
N THR A 309 -2.21 -14.51 25.47
CA THR A 309 -3.67 -14.35 25.47
C THR A 309 -4.14 -13.33 24.44
N GLU A 310 -5.13 -13.72 23.63
CA GLU A 310 -5.83 -12.83 22.69
C GLU A 310 -7.13 -12.28 23.30
N ALA A 311 -7.37 -12.54 24.59
CA ALA A 311 -8.58 -12.09 25.26
C ALA A 311 -8.64 -10.56 25.34
N CYS A 312 -9.68 -9.99 24.75
CA CYS A 312 -10.07 -8.60 24.95
C CYS A 312 -10.86 -8.45 26.27
N ALA A 313 -10.19 -8.62 27.41
CA ALA A 313 -10.75 -8.47 28.75
C ALA A 313 -9.77 -7.76 29.69
N ASP A 314 -10.21 -7.33 30.87
CA ASP A 314 -9.30 -6.79 31.91
C ASP A 314 -8.79 -7.89 32.85
N GLN A 315 -9.47 -9.04 32.83
CA GLN A 315 -9.18 -10.19 33.68
C GLN A 315 -9.60 -11.45 32.94
N VAL A 316 -8.84 -12.52 33.09
CA VAL A 316 -9.13 -13.84 32.53
C VAL A 316 -9.29 -14.86 33.65
N THR A 317 -10.27 -15.73 33.52
CA THR A 317 -10.42 -16.94 34.33
C THR A 317 -9.83 -18.12 33.56
N LEU A 318 -8.83 -18.76 34.17
CA LEU A 318 -8.15 -19.94 33.66
C LEU A 318 -8.76 -21.18 34.30
N HIS A 319 -9.07 -22.17 33.47
CA HIS A 319 -9.37 -23.53 33.89
C HIS A 319 -8.24 -24.43 33.37
N ILE A 320 -7.57 -25.13 34.30
CA ILE A 320 -6.44 -26.02 33.97
C ILE A 320 -6.79 -27.43 34.42
N GLU A 321 -6.92 -28.35 33.47
CA GLU A 321 -7.25 -29.74 33.71
C GLU A 321 -6.09 -30.69 33.32
N VAL A 322 -5.82 -31.67 34.19
CA VAL A 322 -4.90 -32.77 33.96
C VAL A 322 -5.53 -34.07 34.47
N GLY A 323 -5.63 -35.09 33.62
CA GLY A 323 -6.13 -36.41 34.03
C GLY A 323 -7.56 -36.43 34.60
N GLY A 324 -8.43 -35.50 34.19
CA GLY A 324 -9.81 -35.39 34.70
C GLY A 324 -9.95 -34.64 36.03
N ARG A 325 -8.86 -34.04 36.53
CA ARG A 325 -8.86 -33.14 37.68
C ARG A 325 -8.51 -31.75 37.22
N ALA A 326 -9.14 -30.75 37.81
CA ALA A 326 -8.95 -29.37 37.41
C ALA A 326 -8.93 -28.43 38.60
N ASP A 327 -8.33 -27.27 38.37
CA ASP A 327 -8.41 -26.11 39.25
C ASP A 327 -8.64 -24.85 38.40
N GLU A 328 -9.18 -23.82 39.03
CA GLU A 328 -9.51 -22.54 38.39
C GLU A 328 -8.82 -21.38 39.10
N GLY A 329 -8.34 -20.43 38.31
CA GLY A 329 -7.72 -19.23 38.85
C GLY A 329 -7.98 -18.01 37.98
N GLU A 330 -7.85 -16.83 38.58
CA GLU A 330 -8.10 -15.56 37.91
C GLU A 330 -6.86 -14.68 37.89
N VAL A 331 -6.64 -13.99 36.76
CA VAL A 331 -5.51 -13.08 36.60
C VAL A 331 -5.94 -11.82 35.85
N LYS A 332 -5.52 -10.66 36.35
CA LYS A 332 -5.68 -9.39 35.64
C LYS A 332 -4.71 -9.33 34.48
N ILE A 333 -5.20 -9.01 33.30
CA ILE A 333 -4.38 -8.92 32.10
C ILE A 333 -4.09 -7.47 31.75
N PRO A 334 -2.82 -7.12 31.48
CA PRO A 334 -2.50 -5.78 31.01
C PRO A 334 -3.08 -5.58 29.61
N SER A 335 -3.47 -4.34 29.31
CA SER A 335 -3.92 -3.98 27.96
C SER A 335 -2.71 -3.54 27.13
N VAL A 336 -2.62 -4.02 25.89
CA VAL A 336 -1.56 -3.65 24.95
C VAL A 336 -2.14 -2.79 23.83
N GLU A 337 -1.37 -1.79 23.40
CA GLU A 337 -1.73 -0.96 22.25
C GLU A 337 -1.77 -1.82 20.97
N PRO A 338 -2.70 -1.57 20.04
CA PRO A 338 -2.68 -2.24 18.76
C PRO A 338 -1.41 -1.86 17.99
N VAL A 339 -0.83 -2.81 17.25
CA VAL A 339 0.31 -2.54 16.37
C VAL A 339 -0.19 -2.58 14.95
N ILE A 340 0.02 -1.48 14.22
CA ILE A 340 -0.33 -1.35 12.82
C ILE A 340 0.92 -1.08 11.98
N ASP A 341 0.84 -1.45 10.71
CA ASP A 341 1.88 -1.21 9.70
C ASP A 341 1.19 -0.54 8.50
N LEU A 342 1.52 0.72 8.24
CA LEU A 342 0.92 1.53 7.19
C LEU A 342 1.43 1.09 5.82
N SER A 343 0.80 0.05 5.29
CA SER A 343 1.16 -0.52 4.01
C SER A 343 0.69 0.34 2.82
N GLY A 344 1.40 0.24 1.70
CA GLY A 344 1.08 0.93 0.44
C GLY A 344 1.88 2.20 0.18
N VAL A 345 2.67 2.66 1.15
CA VAL A 345 3.61 3.79 1.03
C VAL A 345 4.96 3.49 1.67
N GLU A 346 6.03 4.02 1.06
CA GLU A 346 7.41 3.92 1.57
C GLU A 346 8.11 5.28 1.61
N GLU A 347 9.15 5.40 2.42
CA GLU A 347 9.98 6.62 2.49
C GLU A 347 10.61 6.94 1.13
N GLY A 348 10.47 8.20 0.68
CA GLY A 348 11.00 8.66 -0.61
C GLY A 348 10.17 8.23 -1.82
N GLN A 349 9.07 7.51 -1.64
CA GLN A 349 8.21 7.11 -2.76
C GLN A 349 7.54 8.34 -3.39
N ARG A 350 7.53 8.39 -4.72
CA ARG A 350 6.79 9.39 -5.49
C ARG A 350 5.38 8.89 -5.82
N VAL A 351 4.35 9.64 -5.44
CA VAL A 351 2.93 9.30 -5.63
C VAL A 351 2.16 10.44 -6.31
N SER A 352 1.12 10.11 -7.07
CA SER A 352 0.23 11.09 -7.71
C SER A 352 -1.18 10.54 -7.88
N GLY A 353 -2.16 11.43 -8.03
CA GLY A 353 -3.56 11.05 -8.28
C GLY A 353 -4.22 10.45 -7.04
N ARG A 354 -4.66 9.19 -7.14
CA ARG A 354 -5.36 8.50 -6.05
C ARG A 354 -4.47 7.44 -5.40
N LEU A 355 -4.22 7.61 -4.11
CA LEU A 355 -3.42 6.71 -3.29
C LEU A 355 -4.32 5.95 -2.32
N VAL A 356 -4.27 4.62 -2.38
CA VAL A 356 -5.02 3.77 -1.44
C VAL A 356 -4.13 3.42 -0.26
N LEU A 357 -4.59 3.74 0.94
CA LEU A 357 -3.94 3.44 2.20
C LEU A 357 -4.79 2.44 2.98
N GLU A 358 -4.16 1.38 3.46
CA GLU A 358 -4.79 0.37 4.30
C GLU A 358 -3.75 -0.19 5.27
N PRO A 359 -3.80 0.17 6.56
CA PRO A 359 -2.86 -0.35 7.54
C PRO A 359 -3.14 -1.83 7.78
N LYS A 360 -2.06 -2.60 7.81
CA LYS A 360 -2.10 -3.99 8.24
C LYS A 360 -2.10 -4.02 9.77
N LEU A 361 -3.05 -4.74 10.36
CA LEU A 361 -3.05 -5.05 11.79
C LEU A 361 -2.00 -6.13 12.06
N VAL A 362 -0.91 -5.77 12.74
CA VAL A 362 0.20 -6.66 13.10
C VAL A 362 -0.08 -7.36 14.42
N LEU A 363 -0.61 -6.61 15.40
CA LEU A 363 -1.00 -7.12 16.71
C LEU A 363 -2.34 -6.50 17.11
N GLU A 364 -3.28 -7.35 17.51
CA GLU A 364 -4.62 -6.94 17.94
C GLU A 364 -5.06 -7.76 19.16
N GLN A 365 -4.99 -7.19 20.37
CA GLN A 365 -5.59 -7.81 21.55
C GLN A 365 -7.10 -7.55 21.58
N CYS A 366 -7.50 -6.31 21.29
CA CYS A 366 -8.89 -5.90 21.22
C CYS A 366 -9.21 -5.43 19.81
N PRO A 367 -10.42 -5.71 19.29
CA PRO A 367 -10.77 -5.31 17.94
C PRO A 367 -10.59 -3.81 17.72
N VAL A 368 -9.90 -3.42 16.64
CA VAL A 368 -9.79 -2.03 16.21
C VAL A 368 -11.16 -1.55 15.74
N ARG A 369 -11.61 -0.39 16.25
CA ARG A 369 -12.92 0.18 15.92
C ARG A 369 -12.84 1.24 14.83
N GLU A 370 -11.76 2.00 14.80
CA GLU A 370 -11.54 3.07 13.83
C GLU A 370 -10.06 3.34 13.58
N VAL A 371 -9.73 3.79 12.37
CA VAL A 371 -8.41 4.32 12.01
C VAL A 371 -8.57 5.77 11.58
N THR A 372 -7.75 6.65 12.13
CA THR A 372 -7.66 8.05 11.72
C THR A 372 -6.39 8.29 10.92
N TYR A 373 -6.55 8.87 9.73
CA TYR A 373 -5.43 9.22 8.86
C TYR A 373 -5.09 10.70 8.98
N PHE A 374 -3.80 10.98 9.00
CA PHE A 374 -3.22 12.30 9.06
C PHE A 374 -2.24 12.48 7.91
N VAL A 375 -2.27 13.66 7.30
CA VAL A 375 -1.28 14.09 6.32
C VAL A 375 -0.62 15.36 6.84
N ASN A 376 0.70 15.30 7.01
CA ASN A 376 1.52 16.34 7.63
C ASN A 376 0.95 16.79 9.00
N GLY A 377 0.48 15.85 9.82
CA GLY A 377 -0.12 16.13 11.12
C GLY A 377 -1.55 16.70 11.10
N VAL A 378 -2.12 16.97 9.92
CA VAL A 378 -3.52 17.39 9.78
C VAL A 378 -4.41 16.17 9.64
N LYS A 379 -5.44 16.08 10.49
CA LYS A 379 -6.44 15.00 10.44
C LYS A 379 -7.24 15.10 9.13
N MET A 380 -7.20 14.05 8.32
CA MET A 380 -7.90 13.97 7.04
C MET A 380 -9.25 13.28 7.18
N VAL A 381 -9.24 12.04 7.69
CA VAL A 381 -10.45 11.21 7.81
C VAL A 381 -10.32 10.22 8.95
N THR A 382 -11.45 9.80 9.51
CA THR A 382 -11.54 8.62 10.39
C THR A 382 -12.46 7.61 9.71
N VAL A 383 -11.99 6.36 9.59
CA VAL A 383 -12.70 5.27 8.90
C VAL A 383 -12.89 4.07 9.83
N ALA A 384 -14.01 3.37 9.66
CA ALA A 384 -14.29 2.09 10.31
C ALA A 384 -13.77 0.92 9.44
N PRO A 385 -13.80 -0.35 9.88
CA PRO A 385 -13.42 -1.50 9.06
C PRO A 385 -14.11 -1.48 7.68
N PRO A 386 -13.40 -1.73 6.56
CA PRO A 386 -12.08 -2.37 6.42
C PRO A 386 -10.87 -1.42 6.56
N PHE A 387 -11.06 -0.20 7.08
CA PHE A 387 -10.00 0.79 7.32
C PHE A 387 -9.31 1.35 6.08
N THR A 388 -9.70 0.95 4.87
CA THR A 388 -9.18 1.50 3.62
C THR A 388 -9.57 2.97 3.44
N TRP A 389 -8.61 3.80 3.06
CA TRP A 389 -8.84 5.19 2.63
C TRP A 389 -8.21 5.45 1.26
N GLU A 390 -9.01 6.00 0.34
CA GLU A 390 -8.55 6.47 -0.97
C GLU A 390 -8.30 7.98 -0.90
N TRP A 391 -7.03 8.36 -0.85
CA TRP A 391 -6.59 9.76 -0.78
C TRP A 391 -6.35 10.32 -2.18
N ASP A 392 -7.07 11.40 -2.53
CA ASP A 392 -6.74 12.23 -3.70
C ASP A 392 -5.60 13.19 -3.34
N THR A 393 -4.41 12.97 -3.89
CA THR A 393 -3.20 13.72 -3.53
C THR A 393 -3.26 15.20 -3.89
N SER A 394 -4.22 15.63 -4.71
CA SER A 394 -4.47 17.06 -4.98
C SER A 394 -5.13 17.79 -3.81
N THR A 395 -5.59 17.06 -2.79
CA THR A 395 -6.24 17.58 -1.58
C THR A 395 -5.30 17.75 -0.40
N LEU A 396 -3.99 17.87 -0.68
CA LEU A 396 -2.97 18.13 0.33
C LEU A 396 -3.40 19.32 1.22
N PRO A 397 -3.44 19.14 2.55
CA PRO A 397 -3.86 20.20 3.44
C PRO A 397 -2.82 21.33 3.46
N ASP A 398 -3.30 22.58 3.59
CA ASP A 398 -2.45 23.76 3.78
C ASP A 398 -1.65 23.61 5.08
N ASN A 399 -0.40 23.13 4.97
CA ASN A 399 0.51 23.05 6.11
C ASN A 399 1.58 24.13 6.02
N PRO A 400 1.75 24.98 7.05
CA PRO A 400 2.84 25.96 7.11
C PRO A 400 4.26 25.36 7.06
N ASN A 401 4.42 24.05 7.28
CA ASN A 401 5.67 23.31 7.19
C ASN A 401 5.93 22.69 5.80
N CYS A 402 4.95 22.68 4.90
CA CYS A 402 5.19 22.31 3.51
C CYS A 402 5.88 23.47 2.79
N GLY A 403 6.96 23.19 2.07
CA GLY A 403 7.54 24.15 1.15
C GLY A 403 6.54 24.57 0.07
N PRO A 404 6.79 25.67 -0.66
CA PRO A 404 5.95 26.04 -1.80
C PRO A 404 5.90 24.88 -2.81
N VAL A 405 4.74 24.67 -3.45
CA VAL A 405 4.58 23.67 -4.51
C VAL A 405 5.57 23.99 -5.62
N GLU A 406 6.56 23.10 -5.82
CA GLU A 406 7.56 23.27 -6.89
C GLU A 406 6.93 22.86 -8.21
N VAL A 407 6.86 23.77 -9.18
CA VAL A 407 6.34 23.44 -10.51
C VAL A 407 7.47 22.89 -11.36
N ASP A 408 7.33 21.66 -11.84
CA ASP A 408 8.30 21.00 -12.71
C ASP A 408 8.20 21.50 -14.18
N PRO A 409 9.16 21.13 -15.06
CA PRO A 409 9.11 21.54 -16.46
C PRO A 409 7.89 21.02 -17.24
N GLN A 410 7.22 19.98 -16.75
CA GLN A 410 5.98 19.45 -17.32
C GLN A 410 4.76 20.24 -16.86
N GLY A 411 4.90 21.13 -15.86
CA GLY A 411 3.81 21.94 -15.31
C GLY A 411 3.12 21.29 -14.11
N ASN A 412 3.59 20.13 -13.64
CA ASN A 412 3.07 19.47 -12.44
C ASN A 412 3.66 20.08 -11.18
N GLY A 413 2.91 20.01 -10.08
CA GLY A 413 3.37 20.42 -8.76
C GLY A 413 4.07 19.28 -8.06
N LEU A 414 5.13 19.57 -7.31
CA LEU A 414 5.82 18.60 -6.47
C LEU A 414 5.91 19.14 -5.04
N VAL A 415 5.45 18.32 -4.10
CA VAL A 415 5.57 18.55 -2.65
C VAL A 415 6.42 17.44 -2.07
N ARG A 416 7.55 17.80 -1.46
CA ARG A 416 8.50 16.84 -0.86
C ARG A 416 8.30 16.73 0.64
N ASN A 417 8.82 15.66 1.23
CA ASN A 417 8.81 15.40 2.67
C ASN A 417 7.39 15.38 3.26
N VAL A 418 6.44 14.83 2.50
CA VAL A 418 5.09 14.60 3.01
C VAL A 418 5.12 13.43 4.00
N VAL A 419 4.45 13.62 5.12
CA VAL A 419 4.32 12.64 6.20
C VAL A 419 2.89 12.14 6.22
N VAL A 420 2.72 10.82 6.16
CA VAL A 420 1.41 10.17 6.29
C VAL A 420 1.44 9.33 7.56
N ARG A 421 0.46 9.55 8.43
CA ARG A 421 0.35 8.84 9.71
C ARG A 421 -1.04 8.23 9.86
N ALA A 422 -1.10 7.00 10.34
CA ALA A 422 -2.34 6.35 10.73
C ALA A 422 -2.35 6.12 12.25
N GLU A 423 -3.50 6.36 12.88
CA GLU A 423 -3.76 6.02 14.28
C GLU A 423 -4.95 5.05 14.35
N ALA A 424 -4.72 3.83 14.81
CA ALA A 424 -5.75 2.84 15.09
C ALA A 424 -6.18 2.94 16.55
N VAL A 425 -7.49 2.99 16.79
CA VAL A 425 -8.06 2.98 18.14
C VAL A 425 -8.82 1.68 18.35
N ASP A 426 -8.56 0.98 19.44
CA ASP A 426 -9.25 -0.25 19.80
C ASP A 426 -10.55 -0.01 20.61
N GLN A 427 -11.24 -1.10 20.95
CA GLN A 427 -12.45 -1.09 21.79
C GLN A 427 -12.22 -0.58 23.22
N LYS A 428 -10.99 -0.68 23.74
CA LYS A 428 -10.62 -0.13 25.05
C LYS A 428 -10.18 1.32 24.99
N GLY A 429 -10.03 1.89 23.79
CA GLY A 429 -9.60 3.27 23.57
C GLY A 429 -8.08 3.45 23.54
N LEU A 430 -7.32 2.36 23.47
CA LEU A 430 -5.86 2.42 23.26
C LEU A 430 -5.55 2.77 21.82
N VAL A 431 -4.45 3.50 21.62
CA VAL A 431 -4.07 4.06 20.33
C VAL A 431 -2.74 3.48 19.88
N GLY A 432 -2.76 2.76 18.77
CA GLY A 432 -1.58 2.35 18.03
C GLY A 432 -1.37 3.28 16.83
N ALA A 433 -0.13 3.59 16.48
CA ALA A 433 0.14 4.45 15.34
C ALA A 433 1.34 3.97 14.53
N ASP A 434 1.29 4.27 13.24
CA ASP A 434 2.44 4.12 12.35
C ASP A 434 2.51 5.32 11.39
N GLU A 435 3.72 5.66 10.94
CA GLU A 435 4.01 6.86 10.18
C GLU A 435 5.06 6.60 9.10
N VAL A 436 4.75 7.04 7.88
CA VAL A 436 5.68 7.07 6.75
C VAL A 436 6.02 8.52 6.44
N SER A 437 7.30 8.86 6.60
CA SER A 437 7.87 10.17 6.30
C SER A 437 8.57 10.18 4.94
N GLY A 438 8.82 11.38 4.38
CA GLY A 438 9.66 11.51 3.19
C GLY A 438 8.94 11.25 1.85
N LEU A 439 7.61 11.17 1.84
CA LEU A 439 6.85 10.94 0.61
C LEU A 439 6.96 12.16 -0.34
N GLU A 440 7.09 11.90 -1.64
CA GLU A 440 7.06 12.92 -2.69
C GLU A 440 5.71 12.90 -3.40
N VAL A 441 4.90 13.94 -3.20
CA VAL A 441 3.56 14.03 -3.79
C VAL A 441 3.60 14.91 -5.02
N GLU A 442 3.33 14.31 -6.17
CA GLU A 442 3.14 15.00 -7.42
C GLU A 442 1.66 15.33 -7.64
N ILE A 443 1.36 16.62 -7.73
CA ILE A 443 0.05 17.18 -8.02
C ILE A 443 -0.02 17.43 -9.52
N LEU A 444 -0.86 16.64 -10.20
CA LEU A 444 -1.00 16.73 -11.65
C LEU A 444 -1.72 18.03 -12.05
N HIS A 445 -1.21 18.71 -13.07
CA HIS A 445 -1.86 19.88 -13.67
C HIS A 445 -3.22 19.49 -14.31
N PRO A 446 -4.15 20.44 -14.54
CA PRO A 446 -5.36 20.16 -15.31
C PRO A 446 -5.02 19.79 -16.76
N GLU A 447 -5.91 19.14 -17.50
CA GLU A 447 -5.76 18.97 -18.95
C GLU A 447 -6.60 20.04 -19.67
N VAL A 448 -6.05 20.65 -20.72
CA VAL A 448 -6.76 21.61 -21.56
C VAL A 448 -6.84 21.11 -23.01
N ALA A 449 -8.01 21.25 -23.61
CA ALA A 449 -8.26 20.96 -25.03
C ALA A 449 -8.87 22.19 -25.71
N ILE A 450 -8.41 22.49 -26.93
CA ILE A 450 -9.01 23.52 -27.78
C ILE A 450 -10.11 22.85 -28.61
N ILE A 451 -11.37 23.15 -28.30
CA ILE A 451 -12.56 22.60 -28.97
C ILE A 451 -12.87 23.38 -30.24
N LYS A 452 -12.70 24.70 -30.19
CA LYS A 452 -12.77 25.58 -31.35
C LYS A 452 -11.61 26.58 -31.31
N PRO A 453 -10.99 26.88 -32.46
CA PRO A 453 -11.12 26.18 -33.74
C PRO A 453 -10.65 24.71 -33.66
N GLU A 454 -11.15 23.87 -34.56
CA GLU A 454 -10.64 22.50 -34.71
C GLU A 454 -9.17 22.52 -35.18
N ALA A 455 -8.42 21.44 -34.90
CA ALA A 455 -7.04 21.33 -35.33
C ALA A 455 -6.93 21.43 -36.88
N ASN A 456 -6.03 22.30 -37.36
CA ASN A 456 -5.84 22.63 -38.78
C ASN A 456 -7.03 23.37 -39.41
N ALA A 457 -7.84 24.09 -38.62
CA ALA A 457 -8.93 24.89 -39.17
C ALA A 457 -8.42 25.88 -40.23
N HIS A 458 -9.15 25.96 -41.34
CA HIS A 458 -8.94 26.95 -42.38
C HIS A 458 -9.85 28.16 -42.15
N ILE A 459 -9.25 29.32 -41.90
CA ILE A 459 -9.94 30.58 -41.64
C ILE A 459 -9.81 31.47 -42.88
N GLU A 460 -10.88 31.52 -43.67
CA GLU A 460 -10.96 32.40 -44.83
C GLU A 460 -11.44 33.79 -44.43
N ARG A 461 -10.60 34.80 -44.68
CA ARG A 461 -10.88 36.22 -44.43
C ARG A 461 -11.09 36.94 -45.75
N THR A 462 -12.22 37.63 -45.91
CA THR A 462 -12.60 38.31 -47.16
C THR A 462 -12.76 39.82 -47.01
N GLY A 463 -12.54 40.55 -48.10
CA GLY A 463 -12.72 42.00 -48.18
C GLY A 463 -13.14 42.45 -49.58
N ARG A 464 -13.71 43.66 -49.69
CA ARG A 464 -14.06 44.26 -51.00
C ARG A 464 -12.91 45.12 -51.51
N TRP A 465 -13.03 45.60 -52.74
CA TRP A 465 -12.08 46.56 -53.32
C TRP A 465 -11.76 47.71 -52.36
N ARG A 466 -10.46 47.90 -52.08
CA ARG A 466 -9.88 48.85 -51.10
C ARG A 466 -10.00 48.50 -49.62
N THR A 467 -10.52 47.32 -49.26
CA THR A 467 -10.39 46.79 -47.89
C THR A 467 -8.91 46.59 -47.57
N LYS A 468 -8.48 46.98 -46.36
CA LYS A 468 -7.13 46.68 -45.85
C LYS A 468 -7.12 45.31 -45.16
N LEU A 469 -5.94 44.73 -44.94
CA LEU A 469 -5.77 43.46 -44.22
C LEU A 469 -6.45 43.47 -42.83
N GLU A 470 -6.25 44.53 -42.06
CA GLU A 470 -6.88 44.79 -40.75
C GLU A 470 -8.42 44.89 -40.80
N ASP A 471 -8.97 45.08 -42.00
CA ASP A 471 -10.40 45.24 -42.25
C ASP A 471 -11.07 44.02 -42.89
N ALA A 472 -10.31 42.98 -43.24
CA ALA A 472 -10.86 41.73 -43.78
C ALA A 472 -11.63 40.94 -42.70
N THR A 473 -12.78 40.38 -43.08
CA THR A 473 -13.71 39.66 -42.19
C THR A 473 -13.62 38.15 -42.37
N PRO A 474 -13.62 37.32 -41.31
CA PRO A 474 -13.79 37.71 -39.91
C PRO A 474 -12.52 38.37 -39.33
N LYS A 475 -12.74 39.31 -38.40
CA LYS A 475 -11.67 39.95 -37.62
C LYS A 475 -11.37 39.22 -36.32
N GLU A 476 -12.28 38.35 -35.89
CA GLU A 476 -12.18 37.62 -34.64
C GLU A 476 -12.28 36.11 -34.91
N LEU A 477 -11.48 35.34 -34.17
CA LEU A 477 -11.47 33.89 -34.16
C LEU A 477 -12.23 33.39 -32.92
N PRO A 478 -13.34 32.66 -33.07
CA PRO A 478 -14.02 32.06 -31.94
C PRO A 478 -13.15 30.95 -31.34
N VAL A 479 -12.79 31.10 -30.07
CA VAL A 479 -12.02 30.13 -29.30
C VAL A 479 -12.86 29.57 -28.17
N GLN A 480 -12.96 28.25 -28.11
CA GLN A 480 -13.61 27.52 -27.03
C GLN A 480 -12.65 26.45 -26.53
N ILE A 481 -12.43 26.41 -25.23
CA ILE A 481 -11.58 25.43 -24.58
C ILE A 481 -12.40 24.58 -23.61
N GLU A 482 -11.90 23.37 -23.35
CA GLU A 482 -12.40 22.48 -22.31
C GLU A 482 -11.25 22.13 -21.37
N VAL A 483 -11.53 22.17 -20.06
CA VAL A 483 -10.55 21.83 -19.03
C VAL A 483 -11.07 20.64 -18.23
N THR A 484 -10.26 19.59 -18.11
CA THR A 484 -10.56 18.39 -17.32
C THR A 484 -9.54 18.19 -16.21
N TRP A 485 -9.92 17.49 -15.14
CA TRP A 485 -9.11 17.36 -13.93
C TRP A 485 -8.82 15.88 -13.63
N PRO A 486 -7.57 15.51 -13.34
CA PRO A 486 -7.23 14.15 -12.93
C PRO A 486 -7.69 13.81 -11.49
N GLY A 487 -8.00 14.82 -10.68
CA GLY A 487 -8.49 14.69 -9.30
C GLY A 487 -9.54 15.77 -8.99
N GLN A 488 -9.49 16.33 -7.79
CA GLN A 488 -10.38 17.42 -7.39
C GLN A 488 -10.20 18.64 -8.30
N ARG A 489 -11.35 19.23 -8.68
CA ARG A 489 -11.38 20.49 -9.44
C ARG A 489 -10.81 21.63 -8.59
N ARG A 490 -9.87 22.38 -9.18
CA ARG A 490 -9.28 23.58 -8.59
C ARG A 490 -9.73 24.83 -9.34
N ASP A 491 -9.56 25.99 -8.71
CA ASP A 491 -9.87 27.26 -9.35
C ASP A 491 -8.80 27.63 -10.39
N ILE A 492 -9.22 28.32 -11.45
CA ILE A 492 -8.34 28.81 -12.51
C ILE A 492 -7.88 30.21 -12.14
N GLU A 493 -6.57 30.39 -11.95
CA GLU A 493 -5.95 31.68 -11.70
C GLU A 493 -5.94 32.53 -12.98
N ARG A 494 -5.53 31.92 -14.11
CA ARG A 494 -5.51 32.60 -15.41
C ARG A 494 -5.47 31.65 -16.61
N VAL A 495 -5.94 32.16 -17.75
CA VAL A 495 -5.89 31.57 -19.09
C VAL A 495 -5.20 32.57 -20.00
N GLU A 496 -4.13 32.14 -20.66
CA GLU A 496 -3.28 32.94 -21.53
C GLU A 496 -3.42 32.42 -22.98
N TYR A 497 -3.82 33.28 -23.90
CA TYR A 497 -3.95 32.98 -25.32
C TYR A 497 -2.78 33.56 -26.10
N TYR A 498 -2.16 32.74 -26.95
CA TYR A 498 -1.03 33.11 -27.80
C TYR A 498 -1.32 32.81 -29.26
N LEU A 499 -0.99 33.75 -30.15
CA LEU A 499 -0.96 33.54 -31.60
C LEU A 499 0.48 33.70 -32.08
N ASP A 500 1.02 32.67 -32.72
CA ASP A 500 2.42 32.60 -33.19
C ASP A 500 3.45 32.94 -32.09
N GLY A 501 3.15 32.51 -30.86
CA GLY A 501 3.97 32.77 -29.66
C GLY A 501 3.85 34.17 -29.07
N GLN A 502 3.06 35.08 -29.67
CA GLN A 502 2.77 36.40 -29.11
C GLN A 502 1.52 36.34 -28.21
N PRO A 503 1.56 36.92 -27.00
CA PRO A 503 0.38 36.97 -26.12
C PRO A 503 -0.68 37.90 -26.73
N VAL A 504 -1.91 37.40 -26.80
CA VAL A 504 -3.06 38.10 -27.41
C VAL A 504 -4.04 38.54 -26.32
N GLU A 505 -4.36 37.63 -25.41
CA GLU A 505 -5.31 37.89 -24.33
C GLU A 505 -4.95 37.09 -23.07
N THR A 506 -5.18 37.66 -21.89
CA THR A 506 -5.15 36.96 -20.60
C THR A 506 -6.46 37.21 -19.86
N THR A 507 -7.08 36.16 -19.32
CA THR A 507 -8.35 36.22 -18.58
C THR A 507 -8.35 35.21 -17.44
N SER A 508 -9.29 35.31 -16.50
CA SER A 508 -9.55 34.27 -15.48
C SER A 508 -10.81 33.43 -15.77
N SER A 509 -11.47 33.68 -16.91
CA SER A 509 -12.70 32.99 -17.30
C SER A 509 -12.45 31.85 -18.31
N LEU A 510 -13.20 30.76 -18.17
CA LEU A 510 -13.26 29.64 -19.12
C LEU A 510 -14.37 29.80 -20.19
N GLU A 511 -15.09 30.92 -20.20
CA GLU A 511 -16.13 31.17 -21.20
C GLU A 511 -15.55 31.33 -22.63
N PRO A 512 -16.30 30.95 -23.69
CA PRO A 512 -15.85 31.11 -25.07
C PRO A 512 -15.40 32.55 -25.38
N ARG A 513 -14.32 32.67 -26.14
CA ARG A 513 -13.66 33.93 -26.49
C ARG A 513 -13.71 34.19 -27.99
N ALA A 514 -13.50 35.45 -28.37
CA ALA A 514 -13.34 35.87 -29.75
C ALA A 514 -12.00 36.63 -29.83
N LEU A 515 -10.94 35.96 -30.31
CA LEU A 515 -9.59 36.52 -30.35
C LEU A 515 -9.40 37.36 -31.61
N ASP A 516 -8.80 38.55 -31.48
CA ASP A 516 -8.50 39.40 -32.64
C ASP A 516 -7.45 38.73 -33.55
N ILE A 517 -7.83 38.49 -34.80
CA ILE A 517 -6.98 37.95 -35.87
C ILE A 517 -6.82 38.94 -37.02
N SER A 518 -7.20 40.20 -36.83
CA SER A 518 -7.20 41.24 -37.87
C SER A 518 -5.82 41.42 -38.52
N ALA A 519 -4.76 41.25 -37.73
CA ALA A 519 -3.36 41.34 -38.15
C ALA A 519 -2.80 40.05 -38.80
N LEU A 520 -3.53 38.93 -38.78
CA LEU A 520 -3.02 37.65 -39.29
C LEU A 520 -3.26 37.46 -40.80
N GLY A 521 -2.27 36.91 -41.49
CA GLY A 521 -2.36 36.51 -42.90
C GLY A 521 -1.78 37.52 -43.89
N VAL A 522 -1.67 37.09 -45.14
CA VAL A 522 -1.16 37.88 -46.27
C VAL A 522 -2.19 37.84 -47.40
N VAL A 523 -2.45 38.99 -48.03
CA VAL A 523 -3.45 39.09 -49.10
C VAL A 523 -3.02 38.26 -50.30
N GLY A 524 -3.88 37.30 -50.70
CA GLY A 524 -3.65 36.41 -51.82
C GLY A 524 -2.81 35.17 -51.51
N GLU A 525 -2.44 34.94 -50.24
CA GLU A 525 -1.66 33.78 -49.81
C GLU A 525 -2.37 33.01 -48.67
N GLU A 526 -2.05 31.72 -48.55
CA GLU A 526 -2.41 30.91 -47.39
C GLU A 526 -1.22 30.88 -46.42
N THR A 527 -1.43 31.33 -45.19
CA THR A 527 -0.39 31.39 -44.14
C THR A 527 -0.70 30.42 -43.01
N GLN A 528 0.35 29.79 -42.47
CA GLN A 528 0.26 28.90 -41.31
C GLN A 528 0.48 29.69 -40.02
N HIS A 529 -0.40 29.47 -39.05
CA HIS A 529 -0.38 30.12 -37.73
C HIS A 529 -0.58 29.06 -36.63
N THR A 530 -0.20 29.39 -35.40
CA THR A 530 -0.43 28.51 -34.24
C THR A 530 -1.17 29.25 -33.15
N LEU A 531 -2.33 28.71 -32.73
CA LEU A 531 -3.00 29.12 -31.52
C LEU A 531 -2.53 28.24 -30.37
N LYS A 532 -1.94 28.83 -29.33
CA LYS A 532 -1.57 28.16 -28.09
C LYS A 532 -2.40 28.74 -26.94
N VAL A 533 -2.98 27.87 -26.13
CA VAL A 533 -3.69 28.23 -24.90
C VAL A 533 -2.91 27.65 -23.72
N ARG A 534 -2.66 28.48 -22.72
CA ARG A 534 -2.01 28.10 -21.48
C ARG A 534 -2.93 28.40 -20.31
N VAL A 535 -3.30 27.38 -19.55
CA VAL A 535 -4.19 27.47 -18.38
C VAL A 535 -3.34 27.29 -17.13
N VAL A 536 -3.51 28.18 -16.15
CA VAL A 536 -2.80 28.16 -14.87
C VAL A 536 -3.83 28.10 -13.74
N ASP A 537 -3.69 27.12 -12.85
CA ASP A 537 -4.56 26.96 -11.68
C ASP A 537 -4.07 27.76 -10.45
N GLU A 538 -4.86 27.72 -9.37
CA GLU A 538 -4.56 28.40 -8.10
C GLU A 538 -3.25 27.94 -7.42
N LEU A 539 -2.73 26.75 -7.77
CA LEU A 539 -1.44 26.23 -7.30
C LEU A 539 -0.29 26.59 -8.26
N ASN A 540 -0.55 27.42 -9.27
CA ASN A 540 0.36 27.79 -10.36
C ASN A 540 0.76 26.63 -11.28
N LEU A 541 -0.01 25.54 -11.31
CA LEU A 541 0.23 24.42 -12.22
C LEU A 541 -0.19 24.80 -13.62
N VAL A 542 0.56 24.35 -14.62
CA VAL A 542 0.45 24.86 -15.99
C VAL A 542 0.02 23.74 -16.92
N ALA A 543 -1.08 23.97 -17.64
CA ALA A 543 -1.56 23.12 -18.73
C ALA A 543 -1.51 23.87 -20.05
N GLU A 544 -1.05 23.22 -21.12
CA GLU A 544 -0.93 23.84 -22.43
C GLU A 544 -1.59 23.00 -23.53
N ALA A 545 -2.28 23.66 -24.45
CA ALA A 545 -2.77 23.08 -25.69
C ALA A 545 -2.40 23.99 -26.86
N GLN A 546 -2.14 23.40 -28.02
CA GLN A 546 -1.88 24.16 -29.23
C GLN A 546 -2.53 23.51 -30.44
N VAL A 547 -3.09 24.34 -31.32
CA VAL A 547 -3.64 23.91 -32.61
C VAL A 547 -3.07 24.76 -33.74
N PRO A 548 -2.63 24.13 -34.84
CA PRO A 548 -2.26 24.85 -36.06
C PRO A 548 -3.52 25.39 -36.76
N LEU A 549 -3.38 26.52 -37.42
CA LEU A 549 -4.41 27.22 -38.16
C LEU A 549 -3.87 27.61 -39.54
N THR A 550 -4.70 27.52 -40.57
CA THR A 550 -4.40 28.09 -41.88
C THR A 550 -5.27 29.32 -42.10
N VAL A 551 -4.69 30.48 -42.37
CA VAL A 551 -5.41 31.72 -42.63
C VAL A 551 -5.22 32.09 -44.09
N SER A 552 -6.32 32.30 -44.83
CA SER A 552 -6.30 32.81 -46.20
C SER A 552 -6.98 34.18 -46.24
N VAL A 553 -6.42 35.14 -46.98
CA VAL A 553 -6.98 36.49 -47.08
C VAL A 553 -7.27 36.83 -48.54
N TYR A 554 -8.56 36.95 -48.89
CA TYR A 554 -9.02 37.26 -50.24
C TYR A 554 -9.68 38.65 -50.31
N ILE A 555 -9.16 39.53 -51.17
CA ILE A 555 -9.72 40.86 -51.39
C ILE A 555 -10.22 40.96 -52.83
N GLU A 556 -11.53 41.10 -53.00
CA GLU A 556 -12.18 41.16 -54.31
C GLU A 556 -11.64 42.33 -55.14
N THR A 557 -11.24 42.05 -56.38
CA THR A 557 -10.82 43.09 -57.33
C THR A 557 -12.01 43.56 -58.20
N PRO A 558 -11.96 44.78 -58.76
CA PRO A 558 -12.97 45.30 -59.69
C PRO A 558 -13.18 44.38 -60.91
N LEU A 559 -12.15 43.60 -61.26
CA LEU A 559 -12.18 42.65 -62.36
C LEU A 559 -13.04 41.42 -62.03
N ASP A 560 -13.09 40.99 -60.75
CA ASP A 560 -13.90 39.86 -60.30
C ASP A 560 -15.39 40.21 -60.25
N ILE A 561 -15.72 41.46 -59.91
CA ILE A 561 -17.10 42.00 -59.97
C ILE A 561 -17.61 42.02 -61.42
N LEU A 562 -16.75 42.35 -62.39
CA LEU A 562 -17.11 42.36 -63.82
C LEU A 562 -17.40 40.96 -64.37
N LYS A 563 -16.67 39.93 -63.91
CA LYS A 563 -16.90 38.52 -64.30
C LYS A 563 -18.27 38.01 -63.84
N GLY A 564 -18.74 38.43 -62.66
CA GLY A 564 -20.07 38.08 -62.14
C GLY A 564 -21.23 38.73 -62.91
N LEU A 565 -21.04 39.96 -63.44
CA LEU A 565 -22.07 40.70 -64.19
C LEU A 565 -22.33 40.12 -65.60
N LEU A 566 -21.34 39.46 -66.19
CA LEU A 566 -21.40 38.85 -67.54
C LEU A 566 -21.99 37.43 -67.54
N ALA A 567 -22.25 36.83 -66.37
CA ALA A 567 -22.68 35.44 -66.20
C ALA A 567 -24.21 35.24 -65.99
N LEU A 568 -25.04 36.25 -66.27
CA LEU A 568 -26.50 36.14 -66.15
C LEU A 568 -27.17 35.71 -67.48
N PRO A 569 -27.81 34.53 -67.56
CA PRO A 569 -28.37 33.97 -68.81
C PRO A 569 -29.50 34.82 -69.42
N THR A 570 -30.12 35.70 -68.63
CA THR A 570 -31.22 36.57 -69.06
C THR A 570 -30.77 37.70 -69.99
N LEU A 571 -29.54 38.20 -69.84
CA LEU A 571 -29.02 39.32 -70.64
C LEU A 571 -28.66 38.86 -72.06
N MET A 572 -28.07 37.66 -72.19
CA MET A 572 -27.74 37.05 -73.49
C MET A 572 -28.99 36.70 -74.31
N SER A 573 -30.07 36.30 -73.64
CA SER A 573 -31.35 35.97 -74.26
C SER A 573 -32.03 37.18 -74.90
N LEU A 574 -31.93 38.35 -74.27
CA LEU A 574 -32.56 39.59 -74.74
C LEU A 574 -31.84 40.16 -75.98
N VAL A 575 -30.51 40.08 -75.99
CA VAL A 575 -29.68 40.49 -77.13
C VAL A 575 -29.90 39.58 -78.34
N ALA A 576 -30.04 38.27 -78.15
CA ALA A 576 -30.32 37.32 -79.22
C ALA A 576 -31.69 37.56 -79.89
N ILE A 577 -32.74 37.89 -79.10
CA ILE A 577 -34.08 38.19 -79.62
C ILE A 577 -34.07 39.49 -80.45
N VAL A 578 -33.37 40.52 -79.99
CA VAL A 578 -33.24 41.79 -80.74
C VAL A 578 -32.53 41.56 -82.08
N ILE A 579 -31.45 40.78 -82.09
CA ILE A 579 -30.72 40.42 -83.32
C ILE A 579 -31.61 39.62 -84.28
N ALA A 580 -32.37 38.64 -83.78
CA ALA A 580 -33.29 37.85 -84.59
C ALA A 580 -34.41 38.71 -85.21
N LEU A 581 -34.95 39.69 -84.45
CA LEU A 581 -35.97 40.61 -84.93
C LEU A 581 -35.44 41.54 -86.03
N VAL A 582 -34.21 42.04 -85.87
CA VAL A 582 -33.53 42.90 -86.85
C VAL A 582 -33.25 42.11 -88.14
N VAL A 583 -32.81 40.85 -88.04
CA VAL A 583 -32.59 39.97 -89.20
C VAL A 583 -33.91 39.67 -89.92
N LEU A 584 -35.00 39.42 -89.20
CA LEU A 584 -36.33 39.18 -89.77
C LEU A 584 -36.87 40.39 -90.54
N ILE A 585 -36.72 41.60 -89.97
CA ILE A 585 -37.14 42.86 -90.61
C ILE A 585 -36.34 43.11 -91.91
N LEU A 586 -35.04 42.80 -91.90
CA LEU A 586 -34.19 42.91 -93.09
C LEU A 586 -34.54 41.86 -94.15
N PHE A 587 -34.92 40.64 -93.73
CA PHE A 587 -35.32 39.55 -94.63
C PHE A 587 -36.63 39.85 -95.36
N LEU A 588 -37.60 40.47 -94.66
CA LEU A 588 -38.89 40.89 -95.24
C LEU A 588 -38.75 42.07 -96.23
N ARG A 589 -37.72 42.92 -96.09
CA ARG A 589 -37.50 44.08 -96.97
C ARG A 589 -36.66 43.77 -98.21
N SER A 590 -35.64 42.92 -98.09
CA SER A 590 -34.85 42.47 -99.24
C SER A 590 -34.04 41.22 -98.88
N PRO A 591 -34.38 40.03 -99.40
CA PRO A 591 -33.73 38.77 -99.00
C PRO A 591 -32.22 38.77 -99.27
N LYS A 592 -31.75 39.51 -100.28
CA LYS A 592 -30.31 39.63 -100.59
C LYS A 592 -29.51 40.38 -99.52
N ARG A 593 -30.04 41.44 -98.89
CA ARG A 593 -29.33 42.18 -97.81
C ARG A 593 -29.33 41.43 -96.48
N ALA A 594 -30.36 40.64 -96.21
CA ALA A 594 -30.41 39.85 -94.98
C ALA A 594 -29.38 38.71 -95.00
N ILE A 595 -29.18 38.09 -96.17
CA ILE A 595 -28.11 37.09 -96.37
C ILE A 595 -26.73 37.75 -96.21
N GLU A 596 -26.51 38.98 -96.69
CA GLU A 596 -25.25 39.71 -96.46
C GLU A 596 -25.03 40.12 -94.99
N VAL A 597 -26.07 40.52 -94.25
CA VAL A 597 -25.95 40.88 -92.82
C VAL A 597 -25.76 39.65 -91.94
N VAL A 598 -26.42 38.52 -92.25
CA VAL A 598 -26.22 37.25 -91.53
C VAL A 598 -24.88 36.62 -91.92
N ALA A 599 -24.47 36.63 -93.18
CA ALA A 599 -23.15 36.14 -93.59
C ALA A 599 -22.01 37.03 -93.05
N GLY A 600 -22.20 38.34 -93.01
CA GLY A 600 -21.27 39.30 -92.38
C GLY A 600 -21.22 39.17 -90.86
N GLY A 601 -22.36 38.88 -90.21
CA GLY A 601 -22.47 38.64 -88.78
C GLY A 601 -21.88 37.30 -88.34
N VAL A 602 -22.16 36.21 -89.07
CA VAL A 602 -21.58 34.89 -88.83
C VAL A 602 -20.07 34.91 -89.07
N ARG A 603 -19.59 35.62 -90.11
CA ARG A 603 -18.16 35.80 -90.36
C ARG A 603 -17.44 36.58 -89.24
N LYS A 604 -18.10 37.61 -88.67
CA LYS A 604 -17.60 38.35 -87.49
C LYS A 604 -17.65 37.54 -86.20
N VAL A 605 -18.64 36.67 -86.02
CA VAL A 605 -18.77 35.83 -84.81
C VAL A 605 -17.81 34.64 -84.86
N THR A 606 -17.50 34.09 -86.03
CA THR A 606 -16.40 33.13 -86.20
C THR A 606 -15.02 33.77 -86.06
N GLU A 607 -14.87 35.08 -86.30
CA GLU A 607 -13.67 35.86 -85.95
C GLU A 607 -13.62 36.31 -84.47
N PHE A 608 -14.76 36.34 -83.75
CA PHE A 608 -14.84 36.74 -82.33
C PHE A 608 -14.70 35.56 -81.36
N LEU A 609 -15.03 34.33 -81.79
CA LEU A 609 -14.84 33.09 -81.02
C LEU A 609 -13.47 32.42 -81.26
N GLY A 610 -12.62 33.03 -82.09
CA GLY A 610 -11.20 32.73 -82.19
C GLY A 610 -10.39 33.89 -81.64
N VAL A 611 -10.05 33.82 -80.34
CA VAL A 611 -9.08 34.71 -79.70
C VAL A 611 -7.77 34.58 -80.46
N ALA A 612 -7.50 35.57 -81.31
CA ALA A 612 -6.28 35.77 -82.05
C ALA A 612 -6.13 37.28 -82.23
N THR A 613 -5.22 37.86 -81.45
CA THR A 613 -4.64 39.18 -81.63
C THR A 613 -4.35 39.41 -83.12
N LYS A 614 -5.13 40.31 -83.73
CA LYS A 614 -4.84 40.80 -85.09
C LYS A 614 -3.45 41.44 -85.06
N GLY A 615 -2.56 40.94 -85.90
CA GLY A 615 -1.37 41.68 -86.30
C GLY A 615 -0.07 40.88 -86.35
N THR A 616 0.26 40.14 -85.29
CA THR A 616 1.55 39.46 -85.15
C THR A 616 1.42 37.94 -85.22
N ARG A 617 2.26 37.28 -86.02
CA ARG A 617 2.20 35.82 -86.24
C ARG A 617 3.57 35.17 -86.37
N LEU A 618 3.62 33.87 -86.11
CA LEU A 618 4.75 32.99 -86.44
C LEU A 618 4.36 32.11 -87.63
N VAL A 619 5.11 32.18 -88.73
CA VAL A 619 4.84 31.41 -89.95
C VAL A 619 5.79 30.22 -90.03
N LEU A 620 5.28 29.00 -90.05
CA LEU A 620 6.06 27.79 -90.27
C LEU A 620 6.61 27.73 -91.69
N ILE A 621 7.92 27.50 -91.79
CA ILE A 621 8.63 27.30 -93.06
C ILE A 621 9.04 25.84 -93.16
N GLU A 622 8.51 25.12 -94.14
CA GLU A 622 8.97 23.77 -94.50
C GLU A 622 9.43 23.78 -95.96
N ASN A 623 10.61 23.19 -96.23
CA ASN A 623 11.19 23.13 -97.59
C ASN A 623 11.23 24.49 -98.31
N GLY A 624 11.45 25.59 -97.55
CA GLY A 624 11.52 26.95 -98.07
C GLY A 624 10.19 27.60 -98.42
N LYS A 625 9.05 27.00 -98.05
CA LYS A 625 7.70 27.54 -98.29
C LYS A 625 6.97 27.81 -96.98
N ASP A 626 6.16 28.86 -97.00
CA ASP A 626 5.28 29.21 -95.89
C ASP A 626 4.13 28.21 -95.85
N VAL A 627 4.10 27.40 -94.79
CA VAL A 627 3.13 26.31 -94.63
C VAL A 627 1.95 26.75 -93.80
N ARG A 628 2.20 27.32 -92.61
CA ARG A 628 1.14 27.60 -91.65
C ARG A 628 1.46 28.79 -90.75
N PRO A 629 0.60 29.83 -90.72
CA PRO A 629 0.70 30.88 -89.72
C PRO A 629 0.09 30.42 -88.38
N TYR A 630 0.74 30.80 -87.29
CA TYR A 630 0.28 30.68 -85.91
C TYR A 630 0.10 32.06 -85.30
N ALA A 631 -1.03 32.28 -84.63
CA ALA A 631 -1.27 33.53 -83.90
C ALA A 631 -0.34 33.61 -82.69
N VAL A 632 0.17 34.81 -82.40
CA VAL A 632 0.99 35.10 -81.22
C VAL A 632 0.16 35.96 -80.25
N TYR A 633 0.08 35.51 -79.01
CA TYR A 633 -0.53 36.18 -77.85
C TYR A 633 0.52 36.98 -77.04
N ASP A 634 0.08 37.71 -76.01
CA ASP A 634 0.98 38.46 -75.11
C ASP A 634 2.03 37.54 -74.45
N VAL A 635 1.69 36.28 -74.21
CA VAL A 635 2.64 35.22 -73.86
C VAL A 635 2.29 34.00 -74.68
N THR A 636 3.22 33.53 -75.52
CA THR A 636 3.03 32.37 -76.40
C THR A 636 4.11 31.34 -76.16
N HIS A 637 3.74 30.20 -75.62
CA HIS A 637 4.63 29.07 -75.35
C HIS A 637 4.75 28.19 -76.60
N LEU A 638 5.98 27.85 -76.96
CA LEU A 638 6.34 27.01 -78.10
C LEU A 638 6.99 25.72 -77.59
N GLY A 639 6.57 24.56 -78.09
CA GLY A 639 7.22 23.30 -77.72
C GLY A 639 6.57 22.08 -78.37
N ARG A 640 6.82 20.90 -77.80
CA ARG A 640 6.33 19.61 -78.32
C ARG A 640 5.16 19.05 -77.53
N ASP A 641 4.99 19.48 -76.28
CA ASP A 641 3.99 18.92 -75.36
C ASP A 641 2.73 19.80 -75.34
N GLU A 642 1.69 19.34 -76.05
CA GLU A 642 0.42 20.06 -76.22
C GLU A 642 -0.23 20.49 -74.90
N SER A 643 0.03 19.80 -73.77
CA SER A 643 -0.54 20.18 -72.48
C SER A 643 0.18 21.36 -71.81
N ARG A 644 1.29 21.85 -72.39
CA ARG A 644 2.17 22.85 -71.79
C ARG A 644 2.44 24.07 -72.68
N VAL A 645 1.99 24.06 -73.93
CA VAL A 645 2.36 25.08 -74.92
C VAL A 645 1.16 25.52 -75.76
N ASP A 646 1.19 26.77 -76.23
CA ASP A 646 0.16 27.37 -77.07
C ASP A 646 0.32 26.93 -78.54
N ILE A 647 1.57 26.73 -78.99
CA ILE A 647 1.89 26.20 -80.31
C ILE A 647 2.77 24.95 -80.15
N ALA A 648 2.17 23.80 -80.47
CA ALA A 648 2.82 22.51 -80.37
C ALA A 648 3.34 22.02 -81.73
N PHE A 649 4.58 21.51 -81.72
CA PHE A 649 5.22 20.87 -82.86
C PHE A 649 5.67 19.47 -82.47
N ASP A 650 5.08 18.46 -83.10
CA ASP A 650 5.52 17.08 -82.95
C ASP A 650 6.83 16.82 -83.72
N HIS A 651 7.93 17.34 -83.17
CA HIS A 651 9.25 17.18 -83.74
C HIS A 651 10.27 16.79 -82.65
N PRO A 652 11.07 15.72 -82.84
CA PRO A 652 11.95 15.18 -81.79
C PRO A 652 13.02 16.17 -81.31
N LEU A 653 13.36 17.18 -82.11
CA LEU A 653 14.30 18.24 -81.71
C LEU A 653 13.66 19.35 -80.87
N VAL A 654 12.34 19.38 -80.75
CA VAL A 654 11.61 20.39 -79.96
C VAL A 654 11.37 19.84 -78.54
N SER A 655 11.57 20.70 -77.55
CA SER A 655 11.45 20.33 -76.13
C SER A 655 9.98 20.45 -75.72
N ARG A 656 9.56 19.76 -74.67
CA ARG A 656 8.15 19.78 -74.20
C ARG A 656 7.62 21.21 -74.06
N LEU A 657 8.35 22.05 -73.33
CA LEU A 657 8.32 23.51 -73.42
C LEU A 657 9.70 23.96 -73.91
N HIS A 658 9.79 24.57 -75.09
CA HIS A 658 11.07 24.88 -75.77
C HIS A 658 11.42 26.36 -75.65
N ALA A 659 10.49 27.25 -75.99
CA ALA A 659 10.68 28.69 -75.89
C ALA A 659 9.35 29.37 -75.55
N THR A 660 9.40 30.57 -75.00
CA THR A 660 8.23 31.43 -74.77
C THR A 660 8.47 32.76 -75.45
N LEU A 661 7.56 33.17 -76.32
CA LEU A 661 7.53 34.50 -76.90
C LEU A 661 6.65 35.39 -76.03
N VAL A 662 7.22 36.44 -75.44
CA VAL A 662 6.51 37.38 -74.56
C VAL A 662 6.45 38.73 -75.26
N LYS A 663 5.28 39.38 -75.23
CA LYS A 663 5.13 40.77 -75.63
C LYS A 663 5.48 41.65 -74.43
N GLU A 664 6.55 42.40 -74.54
CA GLU A 664 7.00 43.37 -73.53
C GLU A 664 6.84 44.77 -74.14
N ASP A 665 5.86 45.53 -73.65
CA ASP A 665 5.44 46.81 -74.23
C ASP A 665 5.13 46.73 -75.74
N GLU A 666 5.96 47.35 -76.58
CA GLU A 666 5.86 47.35 -78.04
C GLU A 666 6.74 46.27 -78.69
N ASP A 667 7.55 45.53 -77.94
CA ASP A 667 8.51 44.56 -78.46
C ASP A 667 8.08 43.11 -78.17
N PHE A 668 8.60 42.19 -78.99
CA PHE A 668 8.37 40.76 -78.82
C PHE A 668 9.69 40.07 -78.48
N VAL A 669 9.79 39.51 -77.28
CA VAL A 669 11.01 38.93 -76.73
C VAL A 669 10.87 37.41 -76.67
N LEU A 670 11.75 36.71 -77.37
CA LEU A 670 11.79 35.25 -77.36
C LEU A 670 12.74 34.76 -76.26
N TYR A 671 12.20 34.01 -75.31
CA TYR A 671 12.92 33.37 -74.21
C TYR A 671 13.10 31.88 -74.47
N ASP A 672 14.33 31.38 -74.46
CA ASP A 672 14.58 29.93 -74.43
C ASP A 672 14.21 29.38 -73.05
N GLN A 673 13.40 28.33 -72.96
CA GLN A 673 12.96 27.77 -71.66
C GLN A 673 13.91 26.67 -71.14
N GLY A 674 15.20 26.76 -71.49
CA GLY A 674 16.20 25.74 -71.20
C GLY A 674 16.10 24.55 -72.16
N SER A 675 15.88 24.83 -73.45
CA SER A 675 15.62 23.81 -74.44
C SER A 675 16.84 22.91 -74.69
N LYS A 676 16.60 21.61 -74.91
CA LYS A 676 17.69 20.63 -75.10
C LYS A 676 18.56 20.93 -76.31
N ASN A 677 17.95 21.32 -77.43
CA ASN A 677 18.64 21.55 -78.71
C ASN A 677 18.89 23.04 -79.01
N GLY A 678 18.52 23.93 -78.09
CA GLY A 678 18.66 25.38 -78.21
C GLY A 678 17.67 26.03 -79.16
N THR A 679 17.31 27.27 -78.83
CA THR A 679 16.59 28.19 -79.72
C THR A 679 17.58 29.04 -80.51
N TRP A 680 17.35 29.21 -81.81
CA TRP A 680 18.20 30.02 -82.69
C TRP A 680 17.36 31.10 -83.35
N VAL A 681 17.92 32.30 -83.50
CA VAL A 681 17.29 33.42 -84.23
C VAL A 681 18.29 33.92 -85.27
N ASN A 682 17.93 33.90 -86.54
CA ASN A 682 18.78 34.24 -87.69
C ASN A 682 20.14 33.51 -87.64
N GLU A 683 20.10 32.19 -87.50
CA GLU A 683 21.27 31.29 -87.42
C GLU A 683 22.21 31.52 -86.21
N GLN A 684 21.86 32.41 -85.29
CA GLN A 684 22.58 32.63 -84.04
C GLN A 684 21.83 31.98 -82.87
N ARG A 685 22.53 31.10 -82.13
CA ARG A 685 21.95 30.43 -80.96
C ARG A 685 21.79 31.42 -79.80
N LEU A 686 20.62 31.41 -79.16
CA LEU A 686 20.44 32.10 -77.90
C LEU A 686 21.29 31.43 -76.80
N PRO A 687 21.81 32.19 -75.82
CA PRO A 687 22.38 31.61 -74.61
C PRO A 687 21.37 30.68 -73.92
N PHE A 688 21.83 29.71 -73.12
CA PHE A 688 20.93 28.83 -72.37
C PHE A 688 20.05 29.66 -71.42
N LYS A 689 18.72 29.54 -71.53
CA LYS A 689 17.74 30.43 -70.88
C LYS A 689 17.89 31.93 -71.20
N GLY A 690 18.59 32.24 -72.29
CA GLY A 690 18.75 33.60 -72.79
C GLY A 690 17.50 34.06 -73.55
N HIS A 691 17.47 35.34 -73.86
CA HIS A 691 16.37 36.00 -74.54
C HIS A 691 16.86 36.88 -75.68
N ARG A 692 15.99 37.17 -76.64
CA ARG A 692 16.26 38.11 -77.73
C ARG A 692 14.97 38.78 -78.18
N VAL A 693 15.03 40.10 -78.34
CA VAL A 693 13.98 40.89 -79.00
C VAL A 693 13.95 40.51 -80.49
N LEU A 694 12.77 40.21 -81.01
CA LEU A 694 12.55 39.82 -82.40
C LEU A 694 12.19 41.02 -83.27
N GLU A 695 12.78 41.06 -84.45
CA GLU A 695 12.42 42.00 -85.52
C GLU A 695 11.55 41.32 -86.58
N ASN A 696 10.75 42.11 -87.31
CA ASN A 696 9.89 41.60 -88.36
C ASN A 696 10.72 40.90 -89.46
N GLY A 697 10.35 39.66 -89.78
CA GLY A 697 11.07 38.81 -90.72
C GLY A 697 12.08 37.84 -90.10
N ASP A 698 12.34 37.93 -88.79
CA ASP A 698 13.31 37.07 -88.11
C ASP A 698 12.97 35.58 -88.24
N ILE A 699 13.99 34.77 -88.52
CA ILE A 699 13.88 33.32 -88.64
C ILE A 699 14.27 32.66 -87.31
N ILE A 700 13.33 31.92 -86.72
CA ILE A 700 13.49 31.21 -85.46
C ILE A 700 13.58 29.72 -85.74
N ASP A 701 14.66 29.06 -85.33
CA ASP A 701 14.78 27.60 -85.36
C ASP A 701 14.69 27.02 -83.93
N LEU A 702 13.68 26.18 -83.69
CA LEU A 702 13.52 25.40 -82.47
C LEU A 702 14.30 24.08 -82.61
N GLY A 703 15.54 24.10 -82.12
CA GLY A 703 16.55 23.09 -82.43
C GLY A 703 17.07 23.23 -83.86
N ARG A 704 18.39 23.31 -84.03
CA ARG A 704 19.01 23.48 -85.36
C ARG A 704 18.63 22.31 -86.29
N GLY A 705 18.00 22.62 -87.42
CA GLY A 705 17.48 21.62 -88.37
C GLY A 705 16.14 20.99 -87.96
N GLY A 706 15.46 21.54 -86.95
CA GLY A 706 14.12 21.14 -86.52
C GLY A 706 13.04 22.04 -87.12
N ILE A 707 12.27 22.71 -86.27
CA ILE A 707 11.13 23.53 -86.67
C ILE A 707 11.61 24.96 -86.94
N ARG A 708 11.36 25.45 -88.17
CA ARG A 708 11.72 26.80 -88.61
C ARG A 708 10.48 27.69 -88.72
N LEU A 709 10.49 28.82 -88.02
CA LEU A 709 9.41 29.80 -87.99
C LEU A 709 9.93 31.14 -88.47
N ARG A 710 9.08 31.95 -89.10
CA ARG A 710 9.33 33.37 -89.35
C ARG A 710 8.42 34.22 -88.49
N PHE A 711 8.97 35.21 -87.81
CA PHE A 711 8.22 36.21 -87.07
C PHE A 711 7.71 37.31 -88.02
N GLU A 712 6.43 37.62 -87.96
CA GLU A 712 5.83 38.71 -88.75
C GLU A 712 5.01 39.63 -87.85
N ARG A 713 5.31 40.94 -87.89
CA ARG A 713 4.64 42.01 -87.13
C ARG A 713 3.64 42.77 -88.00
N GLU A 714 2.57 43.30 -87.41
CA GLU A 714 1.53 44.05 -88.14
C GLU A 714 2.10 45.29 -88.85
N GLY A 715 1.70 45.52 -90.11
CA GLY A 715 1.97 46.77 -90.83
C GLY A 715 3.23 46.81 -91.69
N GLU A 716 4.09 45.79 -91.63
CA GLU A 716 5.31 45.70 -92.44
C GLU A 716 5.32 44.42 -93.30
N ALA A 717 4.65 44.47 -94.47
CA ALA A 717 4.75 43.41 -95.46
C ALA A 717 6.19 43.33 -96.01
N ALA A 718 6.74 42.12 -96.10
CA ALA A 718 8.10 41.79 -96.55
C ALA A 718 8.56 42.60 -97.79
N GLY A 719 9.34 43.65 -97.55
CA GLY A 719 10.05 44.40 -98.58
C GLY A 719 11.49 43.89 -98.67
N GLY A 720 11.82 43.23 -99.79
CA GLY A 720 13.19 42.79 -100.07
C GLY A 720 14.19 43.95 -100.09
N LYS A 721 15.33 43.77 -99.42
CA LYS A 721 16.56 44.50 -99.70
C LYS A 721 17.50 43.56 -100.45
N GLY A 722 17.55 43.73 -101.76
CA GLY A 722 18.80 43.50 -102.49
C GLY A 722 19.70 44.70 -102.23
N ASP A 723 20.94 44.41 -101.85
CA ASP A 723 22.11 44.80 -102.63
C ASP A 723 22.97 43.54 -102.82
#